data_AF-A0A2W7NB19-F1
#
_entry.id   AF-A0A2W7NB19-F1
#
_cell.length_a   1.000
_cell.length_b   1.000
_cell.length_c   1.000
_cell.angle_alpha   90.00
_cell.angle_beta   90.00
_cell.angle_gamma   90.00
#
_symmetry.space_group_name_H-M   'P 1'
#
loop_
_entity.id
_entity.type
_entity.pdbx_description
1 polymer ?
#
loop_
_entity_poly.entity_id
_entity_poly.type
_entity_poly.pdbx_seq_one_letter_code
_entity_poly.pdbx_strand_id
1 'polypeptide(L)'
;MKMKNFYKRCLATLLTAAMATLAHAVKVRFDVTVPNGTQKVYLIGSTDALGNWGANENRALPMNATNATRWTLTVELQPNTAYQYMFLCGPNWKYEQSPNASTPFTTGTQDETGDNHRINTVTDWTAIPPKVTTVTFNVTVPASTQEVYLAGGDNDNATDMDELGNWEVPKGRCVKMPKTGEGTFAVTLDLTPDQTYYYKYLCGAAWDYEQSAADAFAVSTASTQVTHDVVNSWKGVPVPLTSPQNYLKRTGNQITDAQGNNFVMRAIGLGNYMVWEPYMWKVTDYAKAGIMQDIVGRMSLALEPADLQAFVDGYMANYITKDDVDSLKKWGFNAIRLPMHYNLFIGTDADDNTFVEKGFEMTEQLRQWCAANEMYLVLDLHAAPGGQGNDHAISDSRSPGLWDGNSDGTARQYQDKTVLLWQELARRFGDKEWMGGYDLLNETNYYTGDNLNLLDLYKRCTKVIRLHDRHSIIYLEGNGFANDFATIAPELWGADWDDNVAFSCHKYWAKHDGFAGEDLRTKHNVPLWLGETGENANEWFYQTVKLAESRNIGWAWWAHKKIDNISGFTSIQTGDAFGKISDFINHGTGLDANDKAGNRAIFNEFLETVKMANCKINHDVLFALIDQQPDGTLTRPYPTNIVPGVVHTTHYDLGRQGYAFYENNSDQVIERTAMDAGAYNAGWTGRNDAVDFNKTEGVTDDKSNGYNLGWTNAGEWLQYSVKAAKAGQYTIRIRHASEQTATVGINTQNNTELLAKALAPTGGWQTWQTTEMGAIALQEGWNTFRLAFKSGSANINYLEFVLPEASHITPSHSLPQPMAWVNGDTLILNPNCEWTRAQICSLNGTPLARYNQPSDIAIGQWPKGTYIIEATLADGQTQTMKFIK
;
A
#
# COMPACT_ATOMS: atom_id res chain seq x y z
N MET A 1 34.53 -4.58 -60.66
CA MET A 1 34.95 -6.00 -60.73
C MET A 1 36.32 -6.29 -60.08
N LYS A 2 36.79 -5.50 -59.07
CA LYS A 2 38.10 -5.71 -58.41
C LYS A 2 38.03 -6.02 -56.89
N MET A 3 36.88 -5.89 -56.21
CA MET A 3 36.74 -6.25 -54.79
C MET A 3 36.29 -7.71 -54.53
N LYS A 4 35.59 -8.37 -55.48
CA LYS A 4 35.17 -9.78 -55.33
C LYS A 4 36.34 -10.78 -55.34
N ASN A 5 37.47 -10.43 -55.97
CA ASN A 5 38.65 -11.31 -56.05
C ASN A 5 39.59 -11.16 -54.85
N PHE A 6 39.51 -10.06 -54.10
CA PHE A 6 40.27 -9.90 -52.86
C PHE A 6 39.62 -10.68 -51.71
N TYR A 7 38.29 -10.59 -51.57
CA TYR A 7 37.55 -11.39 -50.59
C TYR A 7 37.64 -12.90 -50.85
N LYS A 8 37.62 -13.35 -52.12
CA LYS A 8 37.84 -14.78 -52.44
C LYS A 8 39.27 -15.26 -52.14
N ARG A 9 40.28 -14.39 -52.24
CA ARG A 9 41.66 -14.74 -51.87
C ARG A 9 41.86 -14.70 -50.35
N CYS A 10 41.28 -13.75 -49.63
CA CYS A 10 41.31 -13.76 -48.17
C CYS A 10 40.53 -14.95 -47.58
N LEU A 11 39.37 -15.30 -48.14
CA LEU A 11 38.59 -16.46 -47.71
C LEU A 11 39.26 -17.79 -48.08
N ALA A 12 39.93 -17.87 -49.23
CA ALA A 12 40.72 -19.06 -49.59
C ALA A 12 41.98 -19.21 -48.73
N THR A 13 42.65 -18.12 -48.35
CA THR A 13 43.82 -18.15 -47.45
C THR A 13 43.43 -18.39 -45.99
N LEU A 14 42.26 -17.90 -45.55
CA LEU A 14 41.69 -18.24 -44.23
C LEU A 14 41.15 -19.67 -44.18
N LEU A 15 40.55 -20.20 -45.25
CA LEU A 15 40.16 -21.62 -45.31
C LEU A 15 41.36 -22.59 -45.47
N THR A 16 42.46 -22.18 -46.11
CA THR A 16 43.68 -23.00 -46.18
C THR A 16 44.54 -22.89 -44.92
N ALA A 17 44.48 -21.79 -44.17
CA ALA A 17 45.03 -21.71 -42.81
C ALA A 17 44.17 -22.49 -41.79
N ALA A 18 42.86 -22.63 -42.03
CA ALA A 18 41.96 -23.46 -41.20
C ALA A 18 41.96 -24.96 -41.59
N MET A 19 42.55 -25.36 -42.73
CA MET A 19 42.67 -26.76 -43.16
C MET A 19 44.11 -27.32 -43.15
N ALA A 20 45.11 -26.51 -42.79
CA ALA A 20 46.48 -26.98 -42.55
C ALA A 20 46.80 -27.07 -41.05
N THR A 21 45.90 -27.70 -40.31
CA THR A 21 46.16 -28.65 -39.21
C THR A 21 44.79 -29.22 -38.82
N LEU A 22 44.11 -29.90 -39.77
CA LEU A 22 43.25 -31.03 -39.39
C LEU A 22 44.18 -32.16 -38.93
N ALA A 23 44.82 -31.88 -37.80
CA ALA A 23 45.51 -32.85 -37.00
C ALA A 23 44.38 -33.62 -36.35
N HIS A 24 44.08 -34.82 -36.87
CA HIS A 24 43.06 -35.69 -36.32
C HIS A 24 43.25 -35.73 -34.81
N ALA A 25 42.24 -35.29 -34.05
CA ALA A 25 42.29 -35.39 -32.61
C ALA A 25 42.55 -36.86 -32.28
N VAL A 26 43.57 -37.09 -31.47
CA VAL A 26 43.97 -38.44 -31.10
C VAL A 26 43.15 -38.82 -29.90
N LYS A 27 42.44 -39.95 -29.97
CA LYS A 27 41.80 -40.54 -28.81
C LYS A 27 42.89 -41.05 -27.88
N VAL A 28 43.00 -40.41 -26.72
CA VAL A 28 43.91 -40.82 -25.67
C VAL A 28 43.08 -41.42 -24.55
N ARG A 29 43.32 -42.70 -24.28
CA ARG A 29 42.70 -43.41 -23.17
C ARG A 29 43.60 -43.32 -21.93
N PHE A 30 43.06 -42.82 -20.84
CA PHE A 30 43.69 -42.73 -19.53
C PHE A 30 43.16 -43.84 -18.64
N ASP A 31 44.05 -44.69 -18.12
CA ASP A 31 43.70 -45.70 -17.12
C ASP A 31 44.47 -45.44 -15.83
N VAL A 32 43.75 -45.51 -14.70
CA VAL A 32 44.31 -45.34 -13.37
C VAL A 32 43.85 -46.47 -12.45
N THR A 33 44.78 -46.95 -11.62
CA THR A 33 44.47 -47.85 -10.50
C THR A 33 44.37 -47.05 -9.20
N VAL A 34 43.29 -47.23 -8.45
CA VAL A 34 42.96 -46.52 -7.19
C VAL A 34 42.75 -47.55 -6.05
N PRO A 35 42.80 -47.14 -4.77
CA PRO A 35 42.48 -48.01 -3.65
C PRO A 35 41.06 -48.58 -3.74
N ASN A 36 40.87 -49.78 -3.20
CA ASN A 36 39.55 -50.42 -3.15
C ASN A 36 38.59 -49.58 -2.28
N GLY A 37 37.39 -49.29 -2.78
CA GLY A 37 36.37 -48.47 -2.09
C GLY A 37 36.29 -47.00 -2.54
N THR A 38 37.12 -46.55 -3.48
CA THR A 38 37.02 -45.20 -4.07
C THR A 38 35.70 -45.01 -4.83
N GLN A 39 34.91 -43.99 -4.46
CA GLN A 39 33.58 -43.76 -5.02
C GLN A 39 33.55 -42.95 -6.32
N LYS A 40 34.47 -41.99 -6.50
CA LYS A 40 34.56 -41.12 -7.67
C LYS A 40 36.03 -40.81 -8.01
N VAL A 41 36.34 -40.73 -9.29
CA VAL A 41 37.67 -40.39 -9.83
C VAL A 41 37.50 -39.38 -10.97
N TYR A 42 38.36 -38.36 -11.01
CA TYR A 42 38.34 -37.31 -12.03
C TYR A 42 39.72 -37.14 -12.67
N LEU A 43 39.73 -36.66 -13.92
CA LEU A 43 40.91 -36.26 -14.68
C LEU A 43 40.89 -34.73 -14.86
N ILE A 44 42.00 -34.06 -14.56
CA ILE A 44 42.24 -32.65 -14.89
C ILE A 44 43.59 -32.47 -15.58
N GLY A 45 43.77 -31.38 -16.31
CA GLY A 45 45.03 -31.09 -16.98
C GLY A 45 45.12 -29.69 -17.59
N SER A 46 46.26 -29.42 -18.21
CA SER A 46 46.71 -28.07 -18.62
C SER A 46 46.09 -27.53 -19.92
N THR A 47 45.13 -28.24 -20.50
CA THR A 47 44.49 -27.84 -21.77
C THR A 47 42.98 -27.73 -21.55
N ASP A 48 42.29 -26.99 -22.41
CA ASP A 48 40.82 -26.85 -22.33
C ASP A 48 40.12 -28.22 -22.42
N ALA A 49 40.64 -29.12 -23.27
CA ALA A 49 40.13 -30.49 -23.39
C ALA A 49 40.33 -31.35 -22.12
N LEU A 50 41.18 -30.91 -21.19
CA LEU A 50 41.43 -31.53 -19.89
C LEU A 50 40.95 -30.64 -18.72
N GLY A 51 40.15 -29.61 -18.97
CA GLY A 51 39.55 -28.77 -17.92
C GLY A 51 40.39 -27.59 -17.43
N ASN A 52 41.56 -27.32 -18.03
CA ASN A 52 42.47 -26.22 -17.72
C ASN A 52 42.74 -26.05 -16.20
N TRP A 53 43.07 -27.15 -15.53
CA TRP A 53 43.27 -27.28 -14.08
C TRP A 53 42.07 -26.89 -13.19
N GLY A 54 40.89 -26.68 -13.77
CA GLY A 54 39.67 -26.36 -13.02
C GLY A 54 39.21 -27.58 -12.21
N ALA A 55 39.22 -27.46 -10.90
CA ALA A 55 38.89 -28.59 -10.03
C ALA A 55 37.38 -28.75 -9.79
N ASN A 56 36.53 -27.73 -10.03
CA ASN A 56 35.07 -27.81 -9.80
C ASN A 56 34.31 -28.77 -10.75
N GLU A 57 33.07 -29.13 -10.37
CA GLU A 57 32.23 -30.12 -11.08
C GLU A 57 31.93 -29.75 -12.54
N ASN A 58 32.10 -28.49 -12.94
CA ASN A 58 31.88 -28.02 -14.31
C ASN A 58 33.14 -28.08 -15.19
N ARG A 59 34.31 -28.41 -14.64
CA ARG A 59 35.59 -28.44 -15.37
C ARG A 59 36.42 -29.73 -15.16
N ALA A 60 36.25 -30.43 -14.05
CA ALA A 60 36.91 -31.73 -13.83
C ALA A 60 36.20 -32.86 -14.60
N LEU A 61 36.95 -33.71 -15.30
CA LEU A 61 36.38 -34.74 -16.15
C LEU A 61 36.15 -36.05 -15.36
N PRO A 62 34.91 -36.50 -15.14
CA PRO A 62 34.64 -37.74 -14.41
C PRO A 62 35.11 -38.96 -15.21
N MET A 63 35.75 -39.91 -14.52
CA MET A 63 36.18 -41.18 -15.10
C MET A 63 35.16 -42.30 -14.84
N ASN A 64 35.22 -43.40 -15.61
CA ASN A 64 34.35 -44.57 -15.46
C ASN A 64 35.06 -45.74 -14.76
N ALA A 65 34.42 -46.37 -13.79
CA ALA A 65 34.95 -47.58 -13.15
C ALA A 65 34.89 -48.79 -14.10
N THR A 66 35.99 -49.52 -14.22
CA THR A 66 36.10 -50.79 -14.98
C THR A 66 36.14 -52.01 -14.06
N ASN A 67 36.61 -51.85 -12.83
CA ASN A 67 36.48 -52.81 -11.73
C ASN A 67 36.66 -52.09 -10.38
N ALA A 68 36.75 -52.85 -9.27
CA ALA A 68 36.84 -52.32 -7.91
C ALA A 68 38.02 -51.36 -7.66
N THR A 69 39.06 -51.41 -8.48
CA THR A 69 40.27 -50.59 -8.32
C THR A 69 40.72 -49.90 -9.59
N ARG A 70 40.05 -50.06 -10.74
CA ARG A 70 40.49 -49.47 -12.02
C ARG A 70 39.45 -48.55 -12.63
N TRP A 71 39.89 -47.38 -13.08
CA TRP A 71 39.07 -46.36 -13.73
C TRP A 71 39.66 -45.94 -15.07
N THR A 72 38.81 -45.60 -16.02
CA THR A 72 39.22 -45.21 -17.37
C THR A 72 38.41 -44.03 -17.93
N LEU A 73 39.06 -43.21 -18.75
CA LEU A 73 38.44 -42.14 -19.52
C LEU A 73 39.19 -41.96 -20.84
N THR A 74 38.46 -41.81 -21.95
CA THR A 74 39.05 -41.48 -23.26
C THR A 74 38.73 -40.03 -23.60
N VAL A 75 39.76 -39.24 -23.89
CA VAL A 75 39.65 -37.81 -24.27
C VAL A 75 40.28 -37.60 -25.64
N GLU A 76 39.68 -36.76 -26.48
CA GLU A 76 40.23 -36.36 -27.77
C GLU A 76 41.20 -35.19 -27.58
N LEU A 77 42.48 -35.41 -27.89
CA LEU A 77 43.54 -34.41 -27.70
C LEU A 77 44.22 -34.05 -29.03
N GLN A 78 44.72 -32.82 -29.11
CA GLN A 78 45.44 -32.36 -30.30
C GLN A 78 46.81 -33.08 -30.41
N PRO A 79 47.12 -33.74 -31.54
CA PRO A 79 48.44 -34.36 -31.74
C PRO A 79 49.56 -33.31 -31.71
N ASN A 80 50.77 -33.74 -31.37
CA ASN A 80 51.99 -32.95 -31.22
C ASN A 80 51.93 -31.84 -30.16
N THR A 81 50.91 -31.83 -29.28
CA THR A 81 50.80 -30.87 -28.17
C THR A 81 51.30 -31.51 -26.88
N ALA A 82 52.19 -30.79 -26.15
CA ALA A 82 52.55 -31.18 -24.80
C ALA A 82 51.44 -30.75 -23.83
N TYR A 83 51.03 -31.64 -22.93
CA TYR A 83 50.05 -31.36 -21.90
C TYR A 83 50.51 -31.85 -20.53
N GLN A 84 49.89 -31.41 -19.46
CA GLN A 84 50.08 -31.99 -18.13
C GLN A 84 48.72 -32.44 -17.64
N TYR A 85 48.70 -33.50 -16.83
CA TYR A 85 47.46 -34.02 -16.26
C TYR A 85 47.72 -34.66 -14.90
N MET A 86 46.66 -34.76 -14.10
CA MET A 86 46.63 -35.51 -12.85
C MET A 86 45.26 -36.15 -12.63
N PHE A 87 45.21 -37.11 -11.71
CA PHE A 87 43.96 -37.71 -11.26
C PHE A 87 43.60 -37.20 -9.86
N LEU A 88 42.31 -36.97 -9.63
CA LEU A 88 41.72 -36.62 -8.34
C LEU A 88 40.79 -37.76 -7.89
N CYS A 89 40.74 -38.08 -6.59
CA CYS A 89 39.74 -39.02 -6.07
C CYS A 89 39.20 -38.66 -4.68
N GLY A 90 38.01 -39.19 -4.35
CA GLY A 90 37.31 -38.98 -3.08
C GLY A 90 36.35 -37.77 -3.04
N PRO A 91 35.49 -37.65 -2.01
CA PRO A 91 34.66 -36.46 -1.81
C PRO A 91 35.55 -35.23 -1.60
N ASN A 92 35.22 -34.11 -2.27
CA ASN A 92 35.98 -32.85 -2.28
C ASN A 92 37.45 -33.00 -2.72
N TRP A 93 37.75 -33.94 -3.62
CA TRP A 93 39.07 -34.13 -4.24
C TRP A 93 40.19 -34.42 -3.21
N LYS A 94 39.84 -35.20 -2.18
CA LYS A 94 40.68 -35.56 -1.02
C LYS A 94 42.07 -36.16 -1.34
N TYR A 95 42.31 -36.64 -2.56
CA TYR A 95 43.61 -37.20 -2.96
C TYR A 95 44.00 -36.71 -4.36
N GLU A 96 45.23 -36.19 -4.50
CA GLU A 96 45.80 -35.74 -5.78
C GLU A 96 47.08 -36.50 -6.12
N GLN A 97 47.25 -36.85 -7.39
CA GLN A 97 48.56 -37.25 -7.93
C GLN A 97 49.36 -35.99 -8.28
N SER A 98 50.69 -35.97 -8.04
CA SER A 98 51.54 -34.94 -8.65
C SER A 98 51.37 -34.92 -10.17
N PRO A 99 51.36 -33.74 -10.84
CA PRO A 99 51.23 -33.64 -12.29
C PRO A 99 52.20 -34.58 -13.02
N ASN A 100 51.70 -35.49 -13.85
CA ASN A 100 52.58 -36.29 -14.70
C ASN A 100 53.15 -35.39 -15.81
N ALA A 101 54.48 -35.36 -15.95
CA ALA A 101 55.13 -34.72 -17.09
C ALA A 101 54.77 -35.50 -18.37
N SER A 102 54.19 -34.86 -19.39
CA SER A 102 53.93 -35.54 -20.67
C SER A 102 55.01 -35.27 -21.72
N THR A 103 55.29 -36.33 -22.47
CA THR A 103 55.90 -36.30 -23.80
C THR A 103 54.80 -36.08 -24.86
N PRO A 104 55.04 -35.27 -25.92
CA PRO A 104 54.07 -35.04 -26.99
C PRO A 104 53.71 -36.32 -27.75
N PHE A 105 52.46 -36.43 -28.24
CA PHE A 105 52.03 -37.53 -29.11
C PHE A 105 52.33 -37.20 -30.56
N THR A 106 53.24 -37.93 -31.20
CA THR A 106 53.43 -37.83 -32.65
C THR A 106 52.44 -38.71 -33.38
N THR A 107 51.85 -38.20 -34.46
CA THR A 107 51.04 -39.01 -35.39
C THR A 107 51.90 -40.16 -35.91
N GLY A 108 51.70 -41.39 -35.42
CA GLY A 108 52.42 -42.58 -35.90
C GLY A 108 52.89 -43.59 -34.86
N THR A 109 52.62 -43.43 -33.56
CA THR A 109 52.88 -44.48 -32.56
C THR A 109 51.64 -45.34 -32.38
N GLN A 110 51.60 -46.51 -33.05
CA GLN A 110 50.61 -47.55 -32.78
C GLN A 110 51.11 -48.39 -31.60
N ASP A 111 50.35 -48.42 -30.52
CA ASP A 111 50.33 -49.56 -29.59
C ASP A 111 49.05 -50.38 -29.88
N GLU A 112 49.13 -51.69 -29.71
CA GLU A 112 48.46 -52.74 -30.50
C GLU A 112 46.92 -52.88 -30.38
N THR A 113 46.17 -51.80 -30.06
CA THR A 113 44.69 -51.80 -30.06
C THR A 113 44.02 -50.58 -30.71
N GLY A 114 44.78 -49.63 -31.26
CA GLY A 114 44.22 -48.51 -32.05
C GLY A 114 43.75 -47.29 -31.27
N ASP A 115 43.90 -47.28 -29.94
CA ASP A 115 43.76 -46.08 -29.09
C ASP A 115 45.11 -45.81 -28.39
N ASN A 116 45.58 -44.56 -28.39
CA ASN A 116 46.81 -44.20 -27.69
C ASN A 116 46.60 -44.34 -26.19
N HIS A 117 47.24 -45.32 -25.55
CA HIS A 117 46.95 -45.72 -24.18
C HIS A 117 47.98 -45.19 -23.18
N ARG A 118 47.54 -44.49 -22.14
CA ARG A 118 48.37 -44.17 -20.96
C ARG A 118 47.88 -45.02 -19.80
N ILE A 119 48.61 -46.11 -19.53
CA ILE A 119 48.40 -46.93 -18.33
C ILE A 119 49.24 -46.32 -17.21
N ASN A 120 48.59 -45.64 -16.26
CA ASN A 120 49.24 -45.19 -15.03
C ASN A 120 48.86 -46.10 -13.88
N THR A 121 49.86 -46.73 -13.28
CA THR A 121 49.68 -47.43 -12.01
C THR A 121 50.09 -46.48 -10.90
N VAL A 122 49.10 -45.87 -10.22
CA VAL A 122 49.34 -45.07 -9.02
C VAL A 122 49.16 -46.00 -7.82
N THR A 123 50.25 -46.63 -7.36
CA THR A 123 50.21 -47.53 -6.19
C THR A 123 50.16 -46.79 -4.86
N ASP A 124 50.62 -45.54 -4.82
CA ASP A 124 50.62 -44.69 -3.62
C ASP A 124 49.94 -43.35 -3.94
N TRP A 125 48.74 -43.17 -3.38
CA TRP A 125 48.07 -41.87 -3.35
C TRP A 125 48.62 -41.10 -2.16
N THR A 126 49.47 -40.10 -2.41
CA THR A 126 49.80 -39.13 -1.37
C THR A 126 48.52 -38.39 -1.00
N ALA A 127 48.00 -38.65 0.21
CA ALA A 127 47.14 -37.67 0.84
C ALA A 127 47.97 -36.38 0.93
N ILE A 128 47.54 -35.32 0.26
CA ILE A 128 47.88 -33.98 0.69
C ILE A 128 46.65 -33.54 1.49
N PRO A 129 46.58 -33.80 2.81
CA PRO A 129 45.76 -32.93 3.62
C PRO A 129 46.26 -31.50 3.32
N PRO A 130 45.39 -30.50 3.14
CA PRO A 130 45.84 -29.13 3.37
C PRO A 130 46.60 -29.16 4.70
N LYS A 131 47.76 -28.48 4.78
CA LYS A 131 48.35 -28.28 6.10
C LYS A 131 47.21 -27.71 6.94
N VAL A 132 46.87 -28.34 8.04
CA VAL A 132 45.88 -27.81 8.97
C VAL A 132 46.61 -27.53 10.26
N THR A 133 46.32 -26.39 10.85
CA THR A 133 46.73 -26.03 12.18
C THR A 133 45.51 -26.24 13.08
N THR A 134 45.70 -27.02 14.14
CA THR A 134 44.66 -27.21 15.16
C THR A 134 44.55 -25.94 16.01
N VAL A 135 43.37 -25.32 15.99
CA VAL A 135 43.05 -24.10 16.73
C VAL A 135 41.96 -24.40 17.75
N THR A 136 42.16 -23.98 18.99
CA THR A 136 41.12 -24.04 20.03
C THR A 136 40.57 -22.64 20.27
N PHE A 137 39.26 -22.48 20.04
CA PHE A 137 38.54 -21.25 20.35
C PHE A 137 37.99 -21.36 21.77
N ASN A 138 38.31 -20.40 22.63
CA ASN A 138 37.74 -20.29 23.96
C ASN A 138 36.99 -18.98 24.11
N VAL A 139 35.78 -19.03 24.67
CA VAL A 139 34.99 -17.83 24.97
C VAL A 139 34.47 -17.84 26.39
N THR A 140 34.54 -16.67 27.02
CA THR A 140 33.91 -16.39 28.31
C THR A 140 32.62 -15.59 28.10
N VAL A 141 31.52 -16.10 28.64
CA VAL A 141 30.15 -15.55 28.56
C VAL A 141 29.53 -15.50 29.97
N PRO A 142 28.42 -14.78 30.21
CA PRO A 142 27.73 -14.81 31.49
C PRO A 142 27.43 -16.24 31.97
N ALA A 143 27.54 -16.49 33.27
CA ALA A 143 27.39 -17.84 33.85
C ALA A 143 26.03 -18.52 33.55
N SER A 144 24.99 -17.72 33.30
CA SER A 144 23.63 -18.18 32.96
C SER A 144 23.52 -18.78 31.55
N THR A 145 24.50 -18.56 30.67
CA THR A 145 24.46 -19.03 29.28
C THR A 145 24.52 -20.56 29.21
N GLN A 146 23.55 -21.15 28.50
CA GLN A 146 23.39 -22.60 28.36
C GLN A 146 24.12 -23.16 27.15
N GLU A 147 24.06 -22.46 26.01
CA GLU A 147 24.64 -22.92 24.75
C GLU A 147 25.41 -21.78 24.08
N VAL A 148 26.52 -22.14 23.43
CA VAL A 148 27.34 -21.24 22.61
C VAL A 148 27.72 -21.93 21.31
N TYR A 149 27.74 -21.18 20.21
CA TYR A 149 28.11 -21.64 18.88
C TYR A 149 29.12 -20.67 18.26
N LEU A 150 30.01 -21.21 17.41
CA LEU A 150 31.01 -20.49 16.62
C LEU A 150 30.58 -20.48 15.14
N ALA A 151 30.72 -19.34 14.47
CA ALA A 151 30.44 -19.16 13.03
C ALA A 151 31.52 -18.28 12.38
N GLY A 152 31.85 -18.47 11.09
CA GLY A 152 32.90 -17.68 10.41
C GLY A 152 32.76 -17.46 8.89
N GLY A 153 33.58 -16.55 8.33
CA GLY A 153 33.66 -16.23 6.89
C GLY A 153 34.77 -15.23 6.52
N ASP A 154 34.80 -14.77 5.26
CA ASP A 154 35.93 -14.03 4.66
C ASP A 154 35.91 -12.51 4.92
N ASN A 155 34.77 -11.92 5.30
CA ASN A 155 34.60 -10.53 5.77
C ASN A 155 33.17 -10.30 6.33
N ASP A 156 32.89 -9.07 6.80
CA ASP A 156 31.55 -8.65 7.30
C ASP A 156 30.42 -8.76 6.25
N ASN A 157 30.68 -9.13 4.98
CA ASN A 157 29.69 -9.09 3.89
C ASN A 157 29.71 -10.21 2.81
N ALA A 158 30.45 -11.33 2.91
CA ALA A 158 30.36 -12.38 1.87
C ALA A 158 30.94 -13.78 2.19
N THR A 159 30.21 -14.79 1.68
CA THR A 159 30.56 -16.14 1.17
C THR A 159 31.32 -17.17 2.03
N ASP A 160 30.86 -18.43 1.88
CA ASP A 160 31.22 -19.65 2.62
C ASP A 160 32.73 -19.93 2.80
N MET A 161 33.16 -20.02 4.07
CA MET A 161 34.32 -20.81 4.47
C MET A 161 33.83 -22.05 5.22
N ASP A 162 33.97 -23.24 4.60
CA ASP A 162 33.46 -24.52 5.11
C ASP A 162 34.05 -24.93 6.49
N GLU A 163 35.18 -24.34 6.89
CA GLU A 163 35.98 -24.76 8.04
C GLU A 163 35.50 -24.19 9.40
N LEU A 164 34.82 -23.03 9.41
CA LEU A 164 34.30 -22.36 10.62
C LEU A 164 32.77 -22.30 10.71
N GLY A 165 32.06 -22.75 9.67
CA GLY A 165 30.60 -22.73 9.60
C GLY A 165 30.02 -21.42 9.06
N ASN A 166 28.99 -21.51 8.21
CA ASN A 166 28.34 -20.38 7.51
C ASN A 166 27.45 -19.51 8.44
N TRP A 167 27.33 -18.22 8.11
CA TRP A 167 26.52 -17.17 8.73
C TRP A 167 25.00 -17.35 8.61
N GLU A 168 24.48 -18.02 7.57
CA GLU A 168 23.03 -18.06 7.29
C GLU A 168 22.24 -19.10 8.11
N VAL A 169 21.24 -18.64 8.86
CA VAL A 169 20.22 -19.47 9.54
C VAL A 169 18.95 -19.46 8.68
N PRO A 170 18.47 -20.56 8.06
CA PRO A 170 18.45 -21.95 8.52
C PRO A 170 19.17 -22.96 7.58
N LYS A 171 20.12 -22.50 6.74
CA LYS A 171 20.82 -23.34 5.75
C LYS A 171 22.29 -23.67 6.10
N GLY A 172 22.89 -23.12 7.18
CA GLY A 172 24.34 -23.18 7.47
C GLY A 172 24.80 -23.85 8.79
N ARG A 173 26.03 -24.37 8.78
CA ARG A 173 26.65 -25.27 9.79
C ARG A 173 27.41 -24.55 10.93
N CYS A 174 26.75 -23.82 11.84
CA CYS A 174 27.45 -23.28 13.02
C CYS A 174 28.04 -24.41 13.90
N VAL A 175 29.23 -24.21 14.46
CA VAL A 175 29.90 -25.20 15.29
C VAL A 175 29.47 -25.03 16.75
N LYS A 176 28.74 -26.00 17.30
CA LYS A 176 28.38 -26.01 18.71
C LYS A 176 29.64 -26.12 19.59
N MET A 177 29.80 -25.22 20.55
CA MET A 177 30.91 -25.22 21.49
C MET A 177 30.53 -25.97 22.77
N PRO A 178 31.25 -27.03 23.15
CA PRO A 178 31.11 -27.68 24.45
C PRO A 178 31.38 -26.71 25.62
N LYS A 179 30.58 -26.83 26.68
CA LYS A 179 30.82 -26.14 27.95
C LYS A 179 32.01 -26.76 28.68
N THR A 180 33.01 -25.97 29.04
CA THR A 180 34.23 -26.41 29.73
C THR A 180 34.28 -25.97 31.19
N GLY A 181 33.43 -25.02 31.59
CA GLY A 181 33.35 -24.46 32.93
C GLY A 181 32.14 -23.53 33.10
N GLU A 182 32.02 -22.90 34.27
CA GLU A 182 30.97 -21.92 34.51
C GLU A 182 31.22 -20.66 33.67
N GLY A 183 30.36 -20.39 32.69
CA GLY A 183 30.52 -19.28 31.76
C GLY A 183 31.62 -19.47 30.71
N THR A 184 32.24 -20.65 30.58
CA THR A 184 33.31 -20.89 29.60
C THR A 184 32.98 -22.02 28.64
N PHE A 185 33.23 -21.78 27.35
CA PHE A 185 32.97 -22.72 26.26
C PHE A 185 34.20 -22.81 25.37
N ALA A 186 34.48 -24.01 24.86
CA ALA A 186 35.63 -24.24 23.98
C ALA A 186 35.32 -25.22 22.86
N VAL A 187 35.87 -24.97 21.67
CA VAL A 187 35.87 -25.94 20.57
C VAL A 187 37.23 -25.95 19.87
N THR A 188 37.64 -27.13 19.42
CA THR A 188 38.89 -27.31 18.68
C THR A 188 38.57 -27.67 17.23
N LEU A 189 39.14 -26.93 16.29
CA LEU A 189 38.94 -27.06 14.85
C LEU A 189 40.28 -27.11 14.12
N ASP A 190 40.32 -27.83 13.00
CA ASP A 190 41.48 -27.87 12.12
C ASP A 190 41.27 -26.84 11.01
N LEU A 191 42.13 -25.80 11.00
CA LEU A 191 42.04 -24.67 10.09
C LEU A 191 43.22 -24.64 9.12
N THR A 192 43.00 -24.25 7.88
CA THR A 192 44.07 -23.98 6.92
C THR A 192 44.95 -22.81 7.41
N PRO A 193 46.28 -22.97 7.52
CA PRO A 193 47.20 -21.95 8.00
C PRO A 193 47.54 -20.94 6.90
N ASP A 194 48.20 -19.87 7.32
CA ASP A 194 48.65 -18.73 6.51
C ASP A 194 47.50 -17.89 5.92
N GLN A 195 46.35 -17.88 6.61
CA GLN A 195 45.20 -17.02 6.31
C GLN A 195 44.55 -16.44 7.57
N THR A 196 43.78 -15.38 7.39
CA THR A 196 42.99 -14.72 8.44
C THR A 196 41.54 -15.17 8.34
N TYR A 197 41.00 -15.63 9.46
CA TYR A 197 39.59 -15.96 9.59
C TYR A 197 38.85 -14.88 10.36
N TYR A 198 37.62 -14.60 9.94
CA TYR A 198 36.68 -13.83 10.74
C TYR A 198 35.66 -14.78 11.37
N TYR A 199 35.34 -14.58 12.64
CA TYR A 199 34.40 -15.41 13.37
C TYR A 199 33.61 -14.61 14.40
N LYS A 200 32.45 -15.15 14.81
CA LYS A 200 31.66 -14.60 15.91
C LYS A 200 31.06 -15.70 16.77
N TYR A 201 30.69 -15.32 18.00
CA TYR A 201 29.95 -16.18 18.91
C TYR A 201 28.44 -15.93 18.86
N LEU A 202 27.66 -17.01 18.92
CA LEU A 202 26.22 -17.01 19.13
C LEU A 202 25.91 -17.68 20.45
N CYS A 203 24.94 -17.19 21.23
CA CYS A 203 24.54 -17.83 22.49
C CYS A 203 23.03 -17.72 22.77
N GLY A 204 22.52 -18.59 23.64
CA GLY A 204 21.08 -18.67 23.96
C GLY A 204 20.43 -19.98 23.52
N ALA A 205 19.18 -20.21 23.95
CA ALA A 205 18.44 -21.45 23.69
C ALA A 205 18.03 -21.62 22.21
N ALA A 206 18.03 -20.53 21.44
CA ALA A 206 17.79 -20.53 20.00
C ALA A 206 18.74 -19.56 19.26
N TRP A 207 19.99 -19.46 19.73
CA TRP A 207 20.95 -18.45 19.26
C TRP A 207 20.51 -17.01 19.54
N ASP A 208 19.74 -16.78 20.62
CA ASP A 208 19.08 -15.51 20.98
C ASP A 208 19.98 -14.26 21.01
N TYR A 209 21.31 -14.42 21.04
CA TYR A 209 22.27 -13.33 21.02
C TYR A 209 23.46 -13.65 20.12
N GLU A 210 23.90 -12.66 19.34
CA GLU A 210 25.12 -12.67 18.55
C GLU A 210 26.13 -11.66 19.12
N GLN A 211 27.41 -11.97 19.02
CA GLN A 211 28.47 -11.02 19.30
C GLN A 211 28.37 -9.82 18.35
N SER A 212 28.44 -8.60 18.90
CA SER A 212 28.14 -7.38 18.14
C SER A 212 29.16 -7.03 17.04
N ALA A 213 30.36 -7.59 17.08
CA ALA A 213 31.40 -7.43 16.06
C ALA A 213 32.17 -8.74 15.90
N ALA A 214 32.50 -9.11 14.67
CA ALA A 214 33.31 -10.30 14.41
C ALA A 214 34.75 -10.09 14.89
N ASP A 215 35.34 -11.15 15.43
CA ASP A 215 36.76 -11.21 15.73
C ASP A 215 37.53 -11.68 14.49
N ALA A 216 38.79 -11.23 14.37
CA ALA A 216 39.69 -11.65 13.31
C ALA A 216 40.87 -12.43 13.91
N PHE A 217 41.19 -13.59 13.33
CA PHE A 217 42.27 -14.45 13.80
C PHE A 217 43.13 -14.98 12.66
N ALA A 218 44.42 -14.66 12.69
CA ALA A 218 45.40 -15.14 11.71
C ALA A 218 45.97 -16.50 12.15
N VAL A 219 45.74 -17.54 11.35
CA VAL A 219 46.26 -18.89 11.58
C VAL A 219 47.63 -19.01 10.92
N SER A 220 48.59 -19.59 11.62
CA SER A 220 49.94 -19.85 11.12
C SER A 220 50.33 -21.31 11.32
N THR A 221 51.42 -21.75 10.70
CA THR A 221 51.90 -23.15 10.72
C THR A 221 52.42 -23.68 12.08
N ALA A 222 52.18 -22.97 13.19
CA ALA A 222 52.50 -23.43 14.53
C ALA A 222 51.61 -24.60 14.98
N SER A 223 52.13 -25.55 15.77
CA SER A 223 51.49 -26.85 16.03
C SER A 223 50.18 -26.79 16.84
N THR A 224 49.88 -25.69 17.53
CA THR A 224 48.62 -25.50 18.25
C THR A 224 48.42 -24.02 18.55
N GLN A 225 47.25 -23.46 18.26
CA GLN A 225 46.91 -22.09 18.60
C GLN A 225 45.63 -22.03 19.44
N VAL A 226 45.52 -21.02 20.31
CA VAL A 226 44.40 -20.90 21.25
C VAL A 226 43.94 -19.44 21.33
N THR A 227 42.65 -19.18 21.09
CA THR A 227 42.03 -17.87 21.38
C THR A 227 41.51 -17.83 22.81
N HIS A 228 41.41 -16.64 23.39
CA HIS A 228 40.80 -16.42 24.70
C HIS A 228 39.95 -15.16 24.62
N ASP A 229 38.73 -15.34 24.20
CA ASP A 229 37.86 -14.22 23.84
C ASP A 229 36.90 -13.90 24.99
N VAL A 230 36.70 -12.60 25.20
CA VAL A 230 35.73 -12.08 26.16
C VAL A 230 34.78 -11.19 25.36
N VAL A 231 33.53 -11.64 25.24
CA VAL A 231 32.51 -10.89 24.51
C VAL A 231 31.97 -9.78 25.40
N ASN A 232 32.42 -8.55 25.13
CA ASN A 232 32.06 -7.36 25.92
C ASN A 232 30.69 -6.77 25.54
N SER A 233 30.13 -7.16 24.38
CA SER A 233 28.82 -6.69 23.91
C SER A 233 28.11 -7.76 23.07
N TRP A 234 26.81 -7.93 23.35
CA TRP A 234 25.92 -8.85 22.66
C TRP A 234 24.78 -8.06 22.00
N LYS A 235 24.38 -8.49 20.81
CA LYS A 235 23.21 -8.02 20.07
C LYS A 235 22.18 -9.14 20.04
N GLY A 236 20.91 -8.85 20.29
CA GLY A 236 19.86 -9.87 20.22
C GLY A 236 19.68 -10.39 18.79
N VAL A 237 19.73 -11.71 18.61
CA VAL A 237 19.24 -12.39 17.40
C VAL A 237 17.74 -12.56 17.58
N PRO A 238 16.91 -12.30 16.55
CA PRO A 238 15.46 -12.41 16.68
C PRO A 238 15.06 -13.80 17.19
N VAL A 239 14.55 -13.83 18.43
CA VAL A 239 13.90 -14.98 19.07
C VAL A 239 12.74 -15.44 18.17
N PRO A 240 12.38 -16.74 18.11
CA PRO A 240 11.15 -17.19 17.48
C PRO A 240 9.99 -16.31 17.96
N LEU A 241 9.47 -15.50 17.04
CA LEU A 241 8.37 -14.60 17.28
C LEU A 241 7.21 -15.43 17.82
N THR A 242 6.65 -15.02 18.97
CA THR A 242 5.29 -15.41 19.29
C THR A 242 4.44 -15.01 18.10
N SER A 243 3.91 -15.98 17.35
CA SER A 243 3.12 -15.65 16.16
C SER A 243 1.98 -14.73 16.60
N PRO A 244 1.87 -13.50 16.04
CA PRO A 244 0.77 -12.61 16.37
C PRO A 244 -0.55 -13.34 16.11
N GLN A 245 -1.60 -13.00 16.84
CA GLN A 245 -2.89 -13.69 16.68
C GLN A 245 -3.72 -13.10 15.53
N ASN A 246 -3.41 -11.85 15.15
CA ASN A 246 -4.14 -11.08 14.14
C ASN A 246 -3.18 -10.72 13.00
N TYR A 247 -3.11 -11.59 11.99
CA TYR A 247 -2.38 -11.38 10.74
C TYR A 247 -3.16 -12.01 9.59
N LEU A 248 -2.84 -11.59 8.37
CA LEU A 248 -3.37 -12.20 7.15
C LEU A 248 -2.36 -13.18 6.57
N LYS A 249 -2.88 -14.25 5.96
CA LYS A 249 -2.11 -15.28 5.26
C LYS A 249 -2.83 -15.76 4.01
N ARG A 250 -2.07 -16.31 3.07
CA ARG A 250 -2.60 -17.02 1.92
C ARG A 250 -3.15 -18.38 2.32
N THR A 251 -4.35 -18.70 1.85
CA THR A 251 -4.91 -20.06 1.83
C THR A 251 -5.44 -20.34 0.43
N GLY A 252 -4.67 -21.09 -0.37
CA GLY A 252 -4.98 -21.29 -1.79
C GLY A 252 -5.03 -19.96 -2.55
N ASN A 253 -6.13 -19.69 -3.24
CA ASN A 253 -6.37 -18.45 -3.99
C ASN A 253 -7.10 -17.35 -3.19
N GLN A 254 -7.12 -17.47 -1.86
CA GLN A 254 -7.78 -16.55 -0.94
C GLN A 254 -6.80 -15.94 0.05
N ILE A 255 -7.11 -14.71 0.47
CA ILE A 255 -6.54 -14.09 1.65
C ILE A 255 -7.43 -14.46 2.84
N THR A 256 -6.81 -14.96 3.90
CA THR A 256 -7.50 -15.45 5.11
C THR A 256 -6.91 -14.81 6.36
N ASP A 257 -7.70 -14.74 7.42
CA ASP A 257 -7.18 -14.44 8.76
C ASP A 257 -6.27 -15.57 9.30
N ALA A 258 -5.68 -15.34 10.47
CA ALA A 258 -4.82 -16.32 11.12
C ALA A 258 -5.51 -17.67 11.37
N GLN A 259 -6.84 -17.67 11.57
CA GLN A 259 -7.67 -18.85 11.81
C GLN A 259 -8.08 -19.57 10.51
N GLY A 260 -7.78 -18.99 9.35
CA GLY A 260 -8.10 -19.54 8.03
C GLY A 260 -9.50 -19.18 7.53
N ASN A 261 -10.20 -18.24 8.18
CA ASN A 261 -11.45 -17.71 7.64
C ASN A 261 -11.13 -16.76 6.50
N ASN A 262 -11.94 -16.82 5.45
CA ASN A 262 -11.83 -15.90 4.33
C ASN A 262 -11.97 -14.45 4.78
N PHE A 263 -11.08 -13.58 4.29
CA PHE A 263 -11.06 -12.17 4.64
C PHE A 263 -11.10 -11.31 3.38
N VAL A 264 -12.25 -10.64 3.16
CA VAL A 264 -12.38 -9.61 2.12
C VAL A 264 -11.87 -8.29 2.70
N MET A 265 -10.69 -7.89 2.26
CA MET A 265 -10.10 -6.61 2.65
C MET A 265 -10.86 -5.46 1.99
N ARG A 266 -11.44 -4.57 2.78
CA ARG A 266 -12.04 -3.30 2.37
C ARG A 266 -11.14 -2.20 2.92
N ALA A 267 -10.07 -1.92 2.18
CA ALA A 267 -9.02 -1.02 2.57
C ALA A 267 -9.22 0.38 2.00
N ILE A 268 -8.56 1.36 2.63
CA ILE A 268 -8.40 2.70 2.09
C ILE A 268 -6.92 3.06 1.95
N GLY A 269 -6.55 3.64 0.81
CA GLY A 269 -5.23 4.19 0.56
C GLY A 269 -5.07 5.57 1.21
N LEU A 270 -3.99 5.78 1.95
CA LEU A 270 -3.65 7.08 2.55
C LEU A 270 -2.81 7.95 1.62
N GLY A 271 -3.30 8.14 0.39
CA GLY A 271 -2.71 9.06 -0.58
C GLY A 271 -2.60 10.48 -0.04
N ASN A 272 -1.61 11.24 -0.52
CA ASN A 272 -1.28 12.58 -0.05
C ASN A 272 -0.88 12.68 1.44
N TYR A 273 -0.59 11.56 2.11
CA TYR A 273 -0.10 11.58 3.50
C TYR A 273 1.44 11.63 3.56
N MET A 274 2.11 10.49 3.42
CA MET A 274 3.58 10.38 3.41
C MET A 274 4.20 10.63 2.03
N VAL A 275 3.40 10.52 0.97
CA VAL A 275 3.75 10.79 -0.43
C VAL A 275 2.74 11.82 -0.94
N TRP A 276 3.20 12.90 -1.58
CA TRP A 276 2.31 13.95 -2.09
C TRP A 276 2.26 13.94 -3.61
N GLU A 277 1.08 13.68 -4.15
CA GLU A 277 0.86 13.72 -5.58
C GLU A 277 0.38 15.11 -6.03
N PRO A 278 1.03 15.71 -7.04
CA PRO A 278 0.71 17.05 -7.52
C PRO A 278 -0.75 17.27 -7.91
N TYR A 279 -1.40 16.27 -8.50
CA TYR A 279 -2.81 16.39 -8.89
C TYR A 279 -3.75 16.46 -7.68
N MET A 280 -3.46 15.71 -6.61
CA MET A 280 -4.24 15.76 -5.36
C MET A 280 -4.02 17.07 -4.59
N TRP A 281 -2.91 17.76 -4.88
CA TRP A 281 -2.62 19.12 -4.42
C TRP A 281 -3.14 20.24 -5.34
N LYS A 282 -3.82 19.92 -6.45
CA LYS A 282 -4.27 20.91 -7.47
C LYS A 282 -3.15 21.79 -8.03
N VAL A 283 -1.92 21.29 -8.07
CA VAL A 283 -0.72 22.03 -8.52
C VAL A 283 -0.12 21.51 -9.83
N THR A 284 -0.98 21.07 -10.75
CA THR A 284 -0.57 20.46 -12.03
C THR A 284 -0.03 21.46 -13.05
N ASP A 285 -0.30 22.76 -12.87
CA ASP A 285 0.04 23.80 -13.85
C ASP A 285 1.48 24.32 -13.69
N TYR A 286 2.10 24.11 -12.52
CA TYR A 286 3.50 24.48 -12.32
C TYR A 286 4.41 23.55 -13.13
N ALA A 287 5.10 24.03 -14.16
CA ALA A 287 6.37 23.51 -14.70
C ALA A 287 6.59 21.97 -14.83
N LYS A 288 5.54 21.13 -14.93
CA LYS A 288 5.61 19.69 -14.63
C LYS A 288 6.11 19.42 -13.19
N ALA A 289 5.45 19.99 -12.19
CA ALA A 289 5.52 19.58 -10.80
C ALA A 289 5.14 18.11 -10.79
N GLY A 290 6.16 17.30 -11.00
CA GLY A 290 6.03 15.88 -11.22
C GLY A 290 6.37 15.16 -9.95
N ILE A 291 6.77 15.85 -8.88
CA ILE A 291 7.24 15.26 -7.62
C ILE A 291 6.91 16.21 -6.44
N MET A 292 6.69 15.65 -5.26
CA MET A 292 6.53 16.32 -3.96
C MET A 292 7.64 17.33 -3.69
N GLN A 293 8.88 17.04 -4.07
CA GLN A 293 10.02 17.95 -3.86
C GLN A 293 9.85 19.30 -4.57
N ASP A 294 9.17 19.32 -5.71
CA ASP A 294 8.90 20.57 -6.44
C ASP A 294 7.88 21.44 -5.69
N ILE A 295 6.88 20.80 -5.09
CA ILE A 295 5.86 21.45 -4.25
C ILE A 295 6.56 22.11 -3.05
N VAL A 296 7.37 21.35 -2.32
CA VAL A 296 8.11 21.82 -1.15
C VAL A 296 9.13 22.91 -1.53
N GLY A 297 9.85 22.73 -2.64
CA GLY A 297 10.81 23.72 -3.16
C GLY A 297 10.15 25.04 -3.57
N ARG A 298 8.88 25.01 -3.99
CA ARG A 298 8.12 26.24 -4.21
C ARG A 298 7.70 26.89 -2.89
N MET A 299 7.23 26.12 -1.93
CA MET A 299 6.88 26.63 -0.60
C MET A 299 8.07 27.28 0.11
N SER A 300 9.30 26.80 -0.10
CA SER A 300 10.52 27.41 0.46
C SER A 300 10.78 28.84 -0.02
N LEU A 301 10.23 29.23 -1.18
CA LEU A 301 10.28 30.61 -1.66
C LEU A 301 9.31 31.53 -0.89
N ALA A 302 8.29 31.00 -0.23
CA ALA A 302 7.30 31.76 0.54
C ALA A 302 7.47 31.67 2.07
N LEU A 303 8.21 30.69 2.58
CA LEU A 303 8.42 30.45 4.01
C LEU A 303 9.89 30.57 4.42
N GLU A 304 10.13 30.77 5.71
CA GLU A 304 11.45 30.53 6.32
C GLU A 304 11.69 29.02 6.46
N PRO A 305 12.95 28.54 6.47
CA PRO A 305 13.24 27.10 6.55
C PRO A 305 12.57 26.39 7.75
N ALA A 306 12.56 27.03 8.92
CA ALA A 306 11.92 26.47 10.11
C ALA A 306 10.38 26.42 9.99
N ASP A 307 9.78 27.42 9.34
CA ASP A 307 8.33 27.48 9.12
C ASP A 307 7.89 26.48 8.05
N LEU A 308 8.71 26.25 7.02
CA LEU A 308 8.47 25.19 6.03
C LEU A 308 8.51 23.80 6.67
N GLN A 309 9.53 23.52 7.48
CA GLN A 309 9.64 22.26 8.20
C GLN A 309 8.43 22.06 9.13
N ALA A 310 8.08 23.08 9.90
CA ALA A 310 6.90 23.05 10.78
C ALA A 310 5.60 22.83 9.99
N PHE A 311 5.48 23.40 8.79
CA PHE A 311 4.34 23.15 7.91
C PHE A 311 4.27 21.71 7.41
N VAL A 312 5.38 21.15 6.89
CA VAL A 312 5.41 19.76 6.40
C VAL A 312 5.10 18.78 7.53
N ASP A 313 5.67 18.98 8.72
CA ASP A 313 5.41 18.16 9.91
C ASP A 313 3.95 18.32 10.38
N GLY A 314 3.46 19.56 10.44
CA GLY A 314 2.09 19.87 10.82
C GLY A 314 1.07 19.33 9.82
N TYR A 315 1.39 19.32 8.53
CA TYR A 315 0.53 18.75 7.49
C TYR A 315 0.38 17.26 7.74
N MET A 316 1.48 16.52 7.84
CA MET A 316 1.43 15.08 8.12
C MET A 316 0.70 14.78 9.44
N ALA A 317 0.99 15.52 10.52
CA ALA A 317 0.34 15.32 11.81
C ALA A 317 -1.17 15.58 11.81
N ASN A 318 -1.65 16.52 10.98
CA ASN A 318 -3.07 16.85 10.86
C ASN A 318 -3.79 16.06 9.75
N TYR A 319 -3.03 15.53 8.78
CA TYR A 319 -3.57 14.80 7.64
C TYR A 319 -4.06 13.42 8.03
N ILE A 320 -3.41 12.70 8.94
CA ILE A 320 -3.98 11.49 9.51
C ILE A 320 -3.89 11.56 11.03
N THR A 321 -5.05 11.46 11.68
CA THR A 321 -5.17 11.43 13.13
C THR A 321 -5.91 10.16 13.56
N LYS A 322 -5.97 9.93 14.87
CA LYS A 322 -6.80 8.85 15.43
C LYS A 322 -8.28 8.96 15.01
N ASP A 323 -8.81 10.18 14.91
CA ASP A 323 -10.22 10.41 14.53
C ASP A 323 -10.51 9.96 13.10
N ASP A 324 -9.53 10.06 12.20
CA ASP A 324 -9.63 9.51 10.85
C ASP A 324 -9.80 7.98 10.90
N VAL A 325 -8.92 7.28 11.61
CA VAL A 325 -8.95 5.80 11.72
C VAL A 325 -10.20 5.30 12.42
N ASP A 326 -10.61 5.94 13.52
CA ASP A 326 -11.85 5.61 14.23
C ASP A 326 -13.09 5.81 13.34
N SER A 327 -13.07 6.81 12.46
CA SER A 327 -14.16 7.07 11.52
C SER A 327 -14.20 6.02 10.41
N LEU A 328 -13.05 5.65 9.86
CA LEU A 328 -12.93 4.59 8.85
C LEU A 328 -13.51 3.27 9.35
N LYS A 329 -13.18 2.85 10.58
CA LYS A 329 -13.78 1.66 11.20
C LYS A 329 -15.29 1.76 11.31
N LYS A 330 -15.80 2.90 11.81
CA LYS A 330 -17.25 3.13 11.96
C LYS A 330 -18.00 3.10 10.63
N TRP A 331 -17.34 3.50 9.55
CA TRP A 331 -17.90 3.47 8.20
C TRP A 331 -17.78 2.12 7.52
N GLY A 332 -17.09 1.14 8.12
CA GLY A 332 -17.06 -0.24 7.67
C GLY A 332 -15.81 -0.64 6.88
N PHE A 333 -14.78 0.21 6.83
CA PHE A 333 -13.45 -0.21 6.40
C PHE A 333 -12.83 -1.15 7.44
N ASN A 334 -12.05 -2.12 6.99
CA ASN A 334 -11.39 -3.11 7.85
C ASN A 334 -9.86 -3.16 7.69
N ALA A 335 -9.31 -2.30 6.83
CA ALA A 335 -7.88 -2.18 6.60
C ALA A 335 -7.50 -0.79 6.08
N ILE A 336 -6.21 -0.48 6.13
CA ILE A 336 -5.58 0.70 5.57
C ILE A 336 -4.35 0.24 4.76
N ARG A 337 -4.20 0.75 3.53
CA ARG A 337 -2.96 0.67 2.74
C ARG A 337 -2.21 1.99 2.96
N LEU A 338 -0.97 1.93 3.42
CA LEU A 338 -0.13 3.09 3.71
C LEU A 338 0.92 3.26 2.61
N PRO A 339 0.73 4.23 1.69
CA PRO A 339 1.74 4.62 0.72
C PRO A 339 2.91 5.30 1.44
N MET A 340 4.07 4.67 1.44
CA MET A 340 5.27 5.16 2.10
C MET A 340 6.22 5.81 1.08
N HIS A 341 6.78 6.96 1.46
CA HIS A 341 7.90 7.55 0.75
C HIS A 341 9.22 7.19 1.46
N TYR A 342 10.19 6.61 0.74
CA TYR A 342 11.44 6.09 1.35
C TYR A 342 12.25 7.15 2.12
N ASN A 343 12.24 8.41 1.70
CA ASN A 343 12.98 9.51 2.34
C ASN A 343 12.58 9.78 3.81
N LEU A 344 11.43 9.28 4.26
CA LEU A 344 11.00 9.37 5.65
C LEU A 344 11.62 8.27 6.52
N PHE A 345 12.25 7.26 5.90
CA PHE A 345 12.73 6.05 6.58
C PHE A 345 14.23 5.81 6.39
N ILE A 346 14.83 6.25 5.28
CA ILE A 346 16.24 6.03 4.96
C ILE A 346 16.81 7.19 4.13
N GLY A 347 18.10 7.45 4.28
CA GLY A 347 18.84 8.53 3.60
C GLY A 347 18.60 8.58 2.09
N THR A 348 18.59 9.79 1.53
CA THR A 348 18.21 10.03 0.13
C THR A 348 19.32 9.73 -0.87
N ASP A 349 20.56 9.96 -0.48
CA ASP A 349 21.75 9.76 -1.34
C ASP A 349 22.02 8.27 -1.51
N ALA A 350 22.49 7.82 -2.69
CA ALA A 350 22.59 6.39 -3.02
C ALA A 350 23.42 5.57 -2.01
N ASP A 351 24.45 6.17 -1.42
CA ASP A 351 25.38 5.57 -0.47
C ASP A 351 25.04 5.84 1.01
N ASP A 352 24.03 6.67 1.29
CA ASP A 352 23.60 6.98 2.66
C ASP A 352 22.53 6.00 3.17
N ASN A 353 22.96 4.94 3.84
CA ASN A 353 22.05 3.96 4.43
C ASN A 353 21.60 4.31 5.86
N THR A 354 21.71 5.58 6.30
CA THR A 354 21.23 5.98 7.62
C THR A 354 19.71 5.93 7.69
N PHE A 355 19.17 5.33 8.76
CA PHE A 355 17.74 5.28 9.00
C PHE A 355 17.22 6.62 9.56
N VAL A 356 16.05 7.03 9.07
CA VAL A 356 15.32 8.22 9.51
C VAL A 356 14.16 7.76 10.38
N GLU A 357 14.16 8.11 11.67
CA GLU A 357 13.17 7.59 12.63
C GLU A 357 11.74 8.10 12.39
N LYS A 358 11.59 9.27 11.78
CA LYS A 358 10.28 9.93 11.56
C LYS A 358 9.25 9.01 10.90
N GLY A 359 9.61 8.35 9.79
CA GLY A 359 8.69 7.43 9.08
C GLY A 359 8.30 6.22 9.92
N PHE A 360 9.23 5.67 10.70
CA PHE A 360 8.96 4.55 11.60
C PHE A 360 8.03 4.95 12.74
N GLU A 361 8.22 6.12 13.35
CA GLU A 361 7.36 6.65 14.42
C GLU A 361 5.94 6.89 13.92
N MET A 362 5.78 7.50 12.74
CA MET A 362 4.48 7.72 12.11
C MET A 362 3.78 6.40 11.78
N THR A 363 4.53 5.41 11.27
CA THR A 363 3.99 4.08 10.95
C THR A 363 3.54 3.32 12.20
N GLU A 364 4.33 3.35 13.29
CA GLU A 364 3.95 2.73 14.56
C GLU A 364 2.71 3.42 15.17
N GLN A 365 2.63 4.75 15.09
CA GLN A 365 1.46 5.48 15.56
C GLN A 365 0.19 5.07 14.80
N LEU A 366 0.25 5.03 13.46
CA LEU A 366 -0.87 4.57 12.65
C LEU A 366 -1.25 3.12 12.97
N ARG A 367 -0.25 2.23 13.11
CA ARG A 367 -0.47 0.82 13.47
C ARG A 367 -1.19 0.69 14.81
N GLN A 368 -0.84 1.50 15.82
CA GLN A 368 -1.53 1.51 17.11
C GLN A 368 -3.00 1.91 16.97
N TRP A 369 -3.32 2.90 16.13
CA TRP A 369 -4.70 3.29 15.85
C TRP A 369 -5.47 2.20 15.09
N CYS A 370 -4.84 1.55 14.11
CA CYS A 370 -5.40 0.42 13.39
C CYS A 370 -5.69 -0.76 14.34
N ALA A 371 -4.72 -1.13 15.18
CA ALA A 371 -4.87 -2.21 16.16
C ALA A 371 -5.98 -1.92 17.18
N ALA A 372 -6.10 -0.67 17.66
CA ALA A 372 -7.18 -0.26 18.56
C ALA A 372 -8.58 -0.34 17.91
N ASN A 373 -8.64 -0.37 16.58
CA ASN A 373 -9.87 -0.49 15.79
C ASN A 373 -10.04 -1.86 15.14
N GLU A 374 -9.17 -2.84 15.43
CA GLU A 374 -9.19 -4.15 14.77
C GLU A 374 -9.19 -4.01 13.23
N MET A 375 -8.29 -3.16 12.72
CA MET A 375 -8.09 -2.92 11.29
C MET A 375 -6.68 -3.33 10.90
N TYR A 376 -6.52 -3.96 9.74
CA TYR A 376 -5.20 -4.33 9.23
C TYR A 376 -4.46 -3.13 8.61
N LEU A 377 -3.14 -3.04 8.81
CA LEU A 377 -2.27 -2.08 8.14
C LEU A 377 -1.39 -2.80 7.10
N VAL A 378 -1.55 -2.45 5.82
CA VAL A 378 -0.67 -2.90 4.72
C VAL A 378 0.34 -1.79 4.45
N LEU A 379 1.63 -2.13 4.47
CA LEU A 379 2.70 -1.20 4.16
C LEU A 379 3.00 -1.26 2.67
N ASP A 380 2.93 -0.15 1.97
CA ASP A 380 3.20 -0.02 0.55
C ASP A 380 4.43 0.87 0.32
N LEU A 381 5.48 0.34 -0.32
CA LEU A 381 6.60 1.16 -0.76
C LEU A 381 6.22 1.88 -2.06
N HIS A 382 5.58 3.03 -1.88
CA HIS A 382 4.98 3.80 -2.96
C HIS A 382 5.99 4.60 -3.77
N ALA A 383 6.97 5.20 -3.10
CA ALA A 383 8.11 5.85 -3.73
C ALA A 383 9.40 5.22 -3.20
N ALA A 384 10.06 4.44 -4.07
CA ALA A 384 11.27 3.70 -3.72
C ALA A 384 12.54 4.53 -3.97
N PRO A 385 13.66 4.21 -3.30
CA PRO A 385 14.96 4.82 -3.60
C PRO A 385 15.27 4.81 -5.10
N GLY A 386 15.62 5.98 -5.65
CA GLY A 386 15.94 6.14 -7.08
C GLY A 386 14.73 6.21 -8.03
N GLY A 387 13.53 5.83 -7.60
CA GLY A 387 12.31 5.83 -8.41
C GLY A 387 12.15 4.60 -9.29
N GLN A 388 10.97 4.01 -9.25
CA GLN A 388 10.64 2.72 -9.90
C GLN A 388 10.01 2.85 -11.29
N GLY A 389 9.85 4.06 -11.83
CA GLY A 389 9.06 4.31 -13.03
C GLY A 389 9.43 5.56 -13.81
N ASN A 390 8.83 5.70 -14.99
CA ASN A 390 8.85 6.90 -15.82
C ASN A 390 7.77 7.92 -15.43
N ASP A 391 6.70 7.48 -14.74
CA ASP A 391 5.73 8.43 -14.18
C ASP A 391 6.31 9.09 -12.93
N HIS A 392 6.64 10.37 -13.07
CA HIS A 392 7.29 11.11 -12.00
C HIS A 392 6.39 11.28 -10.78
N ALA A 393 5.09 11.50 -10.98
CA ALA A 393 4.16 11.85 -9.89
C ALA A 393 3.96 10.69 -8.93
N ILE A 394 3.88 9.49 -9.48
CA ILE A 394 3.66 8.26 -8.74
C ILE A 394 4.95 7.80 -8.06
N SER A 395 6.08 7.84 -8.77
CA SER A 395 7.36 7.36 -8.22
C SER A 395 8.12 8.38 -7.37
N ASP A 396 7.58 9.61 -7.25
CA ASP A 396 8.24 10.80 -6.71
C ASP A 396 9.70 10.99 -7.19
N SER A 397 9.98 10.63 -8.45
CA SER A 397 11.34 10.65 -9.00
C SER A 397 11.39 11.18 -10.42
N ARG A 398 12.48 11.84 -10.79
CA ARG A 398 12.73 12.35 -12.15
C ARG A 398 13.28 11.31 -13.11
N SER A 399 13.58 10.11 -12.65
CA SER A 399 14.14 9.04 -13.45
C SER A 399 13.83 7.67 -12.85
N PRO A 400 13.77 6.59 -13.65
CA PRO A 400 13.64 5.22 -13.15
C PRO A 400 14.98 4.68 -12.57
N GLY A 401 15.58 5.41 -11.63
CA GLY A 401 16.93 5.17 -11.12
C GLY A 401 17.07 3.85 -10.33
N LEU A 402 15.96 3.26 -9.88
CA LEU A 402 15.95 1.91 -9.30
C LEU A 402 16.36 0.82 -10.30
N TRP A 403 16.17 1.10 -11.60
CA TRP A 403 16.50 0.19 -12.71
C TRP A 403 17.70 0.70 -13.51
N ASP A 404 17.65 1.98 -13.91
CA ASP A 404 18.61 2.61 -14.79
C ASP A 404 19.39 3.68 -14.02
N GLY A 405 20.32 3.23 -13.20
CA GLY A 405 21.34 4.09 -12.59
C GLY A 405 22.29 4.52 -13.70
N ASN A 406 22.34 5.82 -14.00
CA ASN A 406 23.02 6.42 -15.15
C ASN A 406 24.46 5.88 -15.39
N SER A 407 24.63 4.76 -16.10
CA SER A 407 25.92 4.16 -16.51
C SER A 407 27.00 3.93 -15.42
N ASP A 408 26.71 4.16 -14.12
CA ASP A 408 27.71 4.23 -13.04
C ASP A 408 27.54 3.17 -11.92
N GLY A 409 26.48 2.36 -11.96
CA GLY A 409 26.23 1.27 -11.00
C GLY A 409 25.31 1.63 -9.83
N THR A 410 24.77 2.85 -9.78
CA THR A 410 23.90 3.35 -8.69
C THR A 410 22.57 2.61 -8.54
N ALA A 411 22.00 2.03 -9.60
CA ALA A 411 20.76 1.25 -9.52
C ALA A 411 20.83 0.11 -8.50
N ARG A 412 21.96 -0.60 -8.47
CA ARG A 412 22.15 -1.69 -7.51
C ARG A 412 22.17 -1.18 -6.07
N GLN A 413 22.75 0.00 -5.82
CA GLN A 413 22.76 0.62 -4.49
C GLN A 413 21.34 0.98 -4.06
N TYR A 414 20.52 1.56 -4.96
CA TYR A 414 19.11 1.84 -4.66
C TYR A 414 18.28 0.58 -4.39
N GLN A 415 18.53 -0.51 -5.13
CA GLN A 415 17.90 -1.80 -4.86
C GLN A 415 18.36 -2.39 -3.52
N ASP A 416 19.66 -2.40 -3.22
CA ASP A 416 20.18 -2.88 -1.94
C ASP A 416 19.63 -2.04 -0.77
N LYS A 417 19.49 -0.73 -0.96
CA LYS A 417 18.83 0.16 0.00
C LYS A 417 17.34 -0.18 0.19
N THR A 418 16.63 -0.48 -0.90
CA THR A 418 15.24 -0.94 -0.84
C THR A 418 15.12 -2.23 -0.02
N VAL A 419 16.01 -3.19 -0.25
CA VAL A 419 16.09 -4.44 0.53
C VAL A 419 16.39 -4.15 2.01
N LEU A 420 17.34 -3.26 2.29
CA LEU A 420 17.69 -2.85 3.65
C LEU A 420 16.52 -2.19 4.39
N LEU A 421 15.77 -1.33 3.71
CA LEU A 421 14.57 -0.71 4.27
C LEU A 421 13.51 -1.77 4.62
N TRP A 422 13.25 -2.72 3.72
CA TRP A 422 12.30 -3.81 3.99
C TRP A 422 12.74 -4.71 5.15
N GLN A 423 14.05 -4.98 5.27
CA GLN A 423 14.58 -5.70 6.43
C GLN A 423 14.27 -4.98 7.74
N GLU A 424 14.49 -3.67 7.79
CA GLU A 424 14.27 -2.87 9.00
C GLU A 424 12.78 -2.71 9.34
N LEU A 425 11.93 -2.55 8.33
CA LEU A 425 10.47 -2.57 8.50
C LEU A 425 10.00 -3.91 9.08
N ALA A 426 10.45 -5.03 8.53
CA ALA A 426 10.11 -6.35 9.05
C ALA A 426 10.66 -6.56 10.48
N ARG A 427 11.88 -6.09 10.78
CA ARG A 427 12.46 -6.15 12.13
C ARG A 427 11.61 -5.40 13.16
N ARG A 428 11.00 -4.28 12.79
CA ARG A 428 10.20 -3.43 13.70
C ARG A 428 8.74 -3.85 13.79
N PHE A 429 8.16 -4.33 12.69
CA PHE A 429 6.71 -4.56 12.56
C PHE A 429 6.32 -6.03 12.40
N GLY A 430 7.27 -6.92 12.10
CA GLY A 430 7.02 -8.33 11.78
C GLY A 430 6.48 -9.18 12.93
N ASP A 431 6.51 -8.69 14.17
CA ASP A 431 5.94 -9.34 15.34
C ASP A 431 4.64 -8.68 15.83
N LYS A 432 4.20 -7.62 15.16
CA LYS A 432 3.06 -6.81 15.60
C LYS A 432 1.75 -7.39 15.09
N GLU A 433 0.73 -7.27 15.94
CA GLU A 433 -0.64 -7.59 15.54
C GLU A 433 -1.20 -6.53 14.58
N TRP A 434 -2.19 -6.97 13.81
CA TRP A 434 -2.93 -6.16 12.85
C TRP A 434 -2.08 -5.66 11.68
N MET A 435 -1.01 -6.39 11.34
CA MET A 435 -0.30 -6.22 10.09
C MET A 435 -1.01 -6.99 8.98
N GLY A 436 -1.39 -6.30 7.90
CA GLY A 436 -2.05 -6.86 6.73
C GLY A 436 -1.08 -7.41 5.68
N GLY A 437 0.20 -7.07 5.77
CA GLY A 437 1.26 -7.52 4.87
C GLY A 437 2.12 -6.40 4.31
N TYR A 438 2.95 -6.76 3.34
CA TYR A 438 3.95 -5.88 2.72
C TYR A 438 3.74 -5.83 1.20
N ASP A 439 3.35 -4.67 0.69
CA ASP A 439 3.23 -4.37 -0.73
C ASP A 439 4.55 -3.78 -1.22
N LEU A 440 5.34 -4.62 -1.93
CA LEU A 440 6.79 -4.44 -1.97
C LEU A 440 7.24 -3.24 -2.81
N LEU A 441 6.49 -2.88 -3.85
CA LEU A 441 6.84 -1.81 -4.77
C LEU A 441 5.63 -1.40 -5.62
N ASN A 442 5.18 -0.16 -5.44
CA ASN A 442 4.04 0.39 -6.17
C ASN A 442 4.33 0.69 -7.64
N GLU A 443 3.43 0.27 -8.53
CA GLU A 443 3.27 0.69 -9.92
C GLU A 443 4.57 0.87 -10.70
N THR A 444 5.37 -0.20 -10.78
CA THR A 444 6.48 -0.20 -11.74
C THR A 444 5.91 0.05 -13.14
N ASN A 445 6.45 1.04 -13.86
CA ASN A 445 5.96 1.45 -15.19
C ASN A 445 7.12 1.71 -16.16
N TYR A 446 8.09 0.81 -16.13
CA TYR A 446 9.34 0.92 -16.87
C TYR A 446 9.54 -0.30 -17.79
N TYR A 447 9.72 -0.09 -19.10
CA TYR A 447 9.89 -1.17 -20.08
C TYR A 447 11.15 -0.93 -20.93
N THR A 448 12.28 -1.55 -20.56
CA THR A 448 13.47 -1.63 -21.41
C THR A 448 13.96 -3.07 -21.58
N GLY A 449 14.63 -3.34 -22.71
CA GLY A 449 14.88 -4.67 -23.25
C GLY A 449 15.74 -5.58 -22.37
N ASP A 450 15.35 -6.85 -22.35
CA ASP A 450 15.90 -8.02 -21.64
C ASP A 450 16.01 -7.90 -20.11
N ASN A 451 14.87 -8.16 -19.48
CA ASN A 451 14.62 -8.48 -18.07
C ASN A 451 14.78 -7.33 -17.06
N LEU A 452 13.67 -6.62 -16.79
CA LEU A 452 13.51 -6.01 -15.46
C LEU A 452 13.74 -7.08 -14.40
N ASN A 453 14.73 -6.85 -13.55
CA ASN A 453 15.04 -7.66 -12.37
C ASN A 453 14.02 -7.44 -11.24
N LEU A 454 12.74 -7.23 -11.58
CA LEU A 454 11.67 -6.99 -10.62
C LEU A 454 11.48 -8.20 -9.70
N LEU A 455 11.41 -9.40 -10.27
CA LEU A 455 11.32 -10.64 -9.48
C LEU A 455 12.56 -10.87 -8.61
N ASP A 456 13.76 -10.49 -9.08
CA ASP A 456 14.99 -10.60 -8.28
C ASP A 456 14.94 -9.67 -7.05
N LEU A 457 14.52 -8.42 -7.24
CA LEU A 457 14.32 -7.47 -6.15
C LEU A 457 13.30 -8.01 -5.13
N TYR A 458 12.16 -8.52 -5.60
CA TYR A 458 11.15 -9.13 -4.72
C TYR A 458 11.67 -10.33 -3.96
N LYS A 459 12.48 -11.19 -4.61
CA LYS A 459 13.14 -12.33 -3.94
C LYS A 459 14.10 -11.88 -2.85
N ARG A 460 14.91 -10.85 -3.12
CA ARG A 460 15.86 -10.27 -2.14
C ARG A 460 15.13 -9.63 -0.95
N CYS A 461 14.07 -8.86 -1.20
CA CYS A 461 13.24 -8.27 -0.15
C CYS A 461 12.56 -9.35 0.70
N THR A 462 11.94 -10.35 0.06
CA THR A 462 11.30 -11.48 0.74
C THR A 462 12.27 -12.22 1.64
N LYS A 463 13.49 -12.49 1.16
CA LYS A 463 14.52 -13.19 1.94
C LYS A 463 14.81 -12.48 3.26
N VAL A 464 15.01 -11.15 3.24
CA VAL A 464 15.32 -10.38 4.44
C VAL A 464 14.11 -10.13 5.33
N ILE A 465 12.92 -9.99 4.75
CA ILE A 465 11.65 -9.91 5.51
C ILE A 465 11.45 -11.18 6.32
N ARG A 466 11.65 -12.35 5.70
CA ARG A 466 11.43 -13.67 6.35
C ARG A 466 12.41 -14.00 7.48
N LEU A 467 13.47 -13.20 7.67
CA LEU A 467 14.31 -13.24 8.87
C LEU A 467 13.56 -12.71 10.11
N HIS A 468 12.58 -11.84 9.91
CA HIS A 468 11.89 -11.07 10.96
C HIS A 468 10.36 -11.15 10.92
N ASP A 469 9.75 -11.69 9.85
CA ASP A 469 8.31 -11.94 9.74
C ASP A 469 8.08 -13.18 8.89
N ARG A 470 7.58 -14.26 9.49
CA ARG A 470 7.32 -15.55 8.82
C ARG A 470 5.84 -15.79 8.48
N HIS A 471 4.96 -14.82 8.71
CA HIS A 471 3.51 -15.05 8.65
C HIS A 471 2.75 -14.08 7.75
N SER A 472 3.24 -12.85 7.57
CA SER A 472 2.53 -11.83 6.83
C SER A 472 2.64 -12.07 5.33
N ILE A 473 1.54 -11.80 4.62
CA ILE A 473 1.49 -11.87 3.15
C ILE A 473 2.45 -10.83 2.56
N ILE A 474 3.10 -11.23 1.48
CA ILE A 474 3.84 -10.32 0.60
C ILE A 474 2.99 -10.09 -0.65
N TYR A 475 2.63 -8.84 -0.91
CA TYR A 475 1.91 -8.42 -2.11
C TYR A 475 2.90 -8.04 -3.21
N LEU A 476 2.64 -8.54 -4.41
CA LEU A 476 3.49 -8.37 -5.58
C LEU A 476 2.70 -7.61 -6.65
N GLU A 477 3.13 -6.39 -6.94
CA GLU A 477 2.60 -5.63 -8.07
C GLU A 477 3.36 -5.96 -9.36
N GLY A 478 2.64 -5.98 -10.47
CA GLY A 478 3.24 -6.13 -11.80
C GLY A 478 3.91 -4.85 -12.30
N ASN A 479 4.56 -4.95 -13.45
CA ASN A 479 4.92 -3.78 -14.24
C ASN A 479 3.65 -3.17 -14.89
N GLY A 480 3.81 -2.13 -15.71
CA GLY A 480 2.71 -1.49 -16.41
C GLY A 480 1.65 -0.94 -15.47
N PHE A 481 2.07 -0.26 -14.40
CA PHE A 481 1.18 0.27 -13.37
C PHE A 481 0.40 -0.87 -12.68
N ALA A 482 1.10 -1.89 -12.19
CA ALA A 482 0.54 -3.06 -11.51
C ALA A 482 -0.42 -3.92 -12.36
N ASN A 483 -0.34 -3.85 -13.70
CA ASN A 483 -1.24 -4.59 -14.60
C ASN A 483 -0.55 -5.65 -15.47
N ASP A 484 0.79 -5.68 -15.50
CA ASP A 484 1.58 -6.66 -16.25
C ASP A 484 2.40 -7.56 -15.31
N PHE A 485 1.89 -8.76 -15.09
CA PHE A 485 2.51 -9.77 -14.22
C PHE A 485 3.47 -10.72 -14.96
N ALA A 486 3.70 -10.54 -16.27
CA ALA A 486 4.42 -11.52 -17.08
C ALA A 486 5.84 -11.80 -16.58
N THR A 487 6.53 -10.78 -16.05
CA THR A 487 7.93 -10.88 -15.56
C THR A 487 8.04 -11.39 -14.12
N ILE A 488 6.91 -11.55 -13.41
CA ILE A 488 6.84 -12.03 -12.03
C ILE A 488 5.90 -13.23 -11.86
N ALA A 489 5.52 -13.86 -12.98
CA ALA A 489 4.57 -14.97 -12.98
C ALA A 489 5.09 -16.18 -12.17
N PRO A 490 4.20 -17.02 -11.59
CA PRO A 490 4.60 -18.08 -10.66
C PRO A 490 5.54 -19.13 -11.25
N GLU A 491 5.55 -19.31 -12.57
CA GLU A 491 6.50 -20.18 -13.26
C GLU A 491 7.97 -19.77 -13.10
N LEU A 492 8.22 -18.50 -12.76
CA LEU A 492 9.56 -17.92 -12.61
C LEU A 492 10.07 -17.98 -11.16
N TRP A 493 9.22 -18.37 -10.21
CA TRP A 493 9.54 -18.32 -8.78
C TRP A 493 10.60 -19.34 -8.37
N GLY A 494 10.57 -20.53 -8.99
CA GLY A 494 11.34 -21.69 -8.54
C GLY A 494 10.67 -22.36 -7.33
N ALA A 495 11.12 -23.58 -6.99
CA ALA A 495 10.46 -24.39 -5.95
C ALA A 495 10.64 -23.86 -4.52
N ASP A 496 11.66 -23.03 -4.28
CA ASP A 496 12.14 -22.69 -2.92
C ASP A 496 11.98 -21.20 -2.56
N TRP A 497 11.06 -20.45 -3.21
CA TRP A 497 10.92 -19.02 -2.92
C TRP A 497 10.06 -18.71 -1.67
N ASP A 498 8.75 -18.53 -1.82
CA ASP A 498 7.82 -18.22 -0.73
C ASP A 498 6.43 -18.71 -1.12
N ASP A 499 5.70 -19.28 -0.18
CA ASP A 499 4.35 -19.80 -0.39
C ASP A 499 3.25 -18.83 0.07
N ASN A 500 3.61 -17.73 0.76
CA ASN A 500 2.70 -16.76 1.37
C ASN A 500 2.75 -15.39 0.67
N VAL A 501 2.50 -15.42 -0.64
CA VAL A 501 2.47 -14.25 -1.53
C VAL A 501 1.09 -14.06 -2.18
N ALA A 502 0.75 -12.84 -2.56
CA ALA A 502 -0.46 -12.52 -3.34
C ALA A 502 -0.12 -11.51 -4.45
N PHE A 503 -0.86 -11.55 -5.57
CA PHE A 503 -0.77 -10.48 -6.57
C PHE A 503 -1.55 -9.26 -6.09
N SER A 504 -1.01 -8.08 -6.36
CA SER A 504 -1.67 -6.78 -6.17
C SER A 504 -1.81 -6.12 -7.54
N CYS A 505 -3.04 -5.91 -8.00
CA CYS A 505 -3.31 -5.23 -9.26
C CYS A 505 -4.00 -3.90 -9.03
N HIS A 506 -3.84 -2.95 -9.94
CA HIS A 506 -4.52 -1.66 -9.89
C HIS A 506 -5.54 -1.51 -11.01
N LYS A 507 -6.65 -0.81 -10.74
CA LYS A 507 -7.70 -0.57 -11.75
C LYS A 507 -8.22 0.86 -11.68
N TYR A 508 -8.04 1.59 -12.77
CA TYR A 508 -8.56 2.95 -12.94
C TYR A 508 -9.20 3.10 -14.30
N TRP A 509 -10.32 3.82 -14.36
CA TRP A 509 -10.95 4.26 -15.62
C TRP A 509 -10.99 3.17 -16.71
N ALA A 510 -11.47 1.98 -16.34
CA ALA A 510 -11.47 0.79 -17.18
C ALA A 510 -12.81 0.04 -17.06
N LYS A 511 -13.09 -0.82 -18.03
CA LYS A 511 -14.33 -1.61 -18.06
C LYS A 511 -14.38 -2.67 -16.96
N HIS A 512 -15.57 -3.15 -16.60
CA HIS A 512 -15.77 -4.19 -15.58
C HIS A 512 -15.64 -5.62 -16.12
N ASP A 513 -14.68 -5.89 -17.02
CA ASP A 513 -14.44 -7.23 -17.60
C ASP A 513 -13.59 -8.15 -16.69
N GLY A 514 -12.71 -7.57 -15.87
CA GLY A 514 -12.00 -8.26 -14.81
C GLY A 514 -10.84 -7.44 -14.23
N PHE A 515 -9.98 -8.11 -13.47
CA PHE A 515 -8.76 -7.58 -12.89
C PHE A 515 -7.52 -8.27 -13.50
N ALA A 516 -6.44 -7.52 -13.67
CA ALA A 516 -5.18 -8.08 -14.14
C ALA A 516 -4.68 -9.16 -13.18
N GLY A 517 -4.16 -10.27 -13.70
CA GLY A 517 -3.66 -11.40 -12.92
C GLY A 517 -4.75 -12.39 -12.44
N GLU A 518 -6.02 -12.22 -12.80
CA GLU A 518 -7.07 -13.21 -12.46
C GLU A 518 -6.87 -14.58 -13.12
N ASP A 519 -6.33 -14.59 -14.34
CA ASP A 519 -5.94 -15.80 -15.06
C ASP A 519 -4.81 -16.52 -14.32
N LEU A 520 -3.81 -15.77 -13.84
CA LEU A 520 -2.71 -16.30 -13.02
C LEU A 520 -3.21 -16.81 -11.67
N ARG A 521 -4.10 -16.06 -11.01
CA ARG A 521 -4.77 -16.49 -9.76
C ARG A 521 -5.43 -17.85 -9.95
N THR A 522 -6.19 -18.00 -11.03
CA THR A 522 -6.91 -19.25 -11.34
C THR A 522 -5.95 -20.38 -11.65
N LYS A 523 -4.92 -20.12 -12.47
CA LYS A 523 -3.96 -21.11 -12.95
C LYS A 523 -3.02 -21.61 -11.86
N HIS A 524 -2.59 -20.72 -10.97
CA HIS A 524 -1.53 -21.00 -9.98
C HIS A 524 -2.02 -21.07 -8.54
N ASN A 525 -3.33 -20.88 -8.31
CA ASN A 525 -3.93 -20.90 -6.99
C ASN A 525 -3.25 -19.89 -6.04
N VAL A 526 -2.97 -18.68 -6.55
CA VAL A 526 -2.37 -17.55 -5.83
C VAL A 526 -3.47 -16.48 -5.63
N PRO A 527 -3.63 -15.86 -4.45
CA PRO A 527 -4.61 -14.82 -4.25
C PRO A 527 -4.34 -13.59 -5.12
N LEU A 528 -5.40 -12.84 -5.40
CA LEU A 528 -5.35 -11.54 -6.04
C LEU A 528 -6.03 -10.54 -5.11
N TRP A 529 -5.41 -9.38 -4.95
CA TRP A 529 -5.93 -8.23 -4.25
C TRP A 529 -5.95 -7.04 -5.20
N LEU A 530 -7.05 -6.28 -5.21
CA LEU A 530 -7.14 -5.02 -5.92
C LEU A 530 -6.48 -3.94 -5.05
N GLY A 531 -5.15 -3.84 -5.10
CA GLY A 531 -4.35 -3.01 -4.21
C GLY A 531 -4.61 -1.51 -4.35
N GLU A 532 -5.14 -1.07 -5.49
CA GLU A 532 -5.52 0.31 -5.69
C GLU A 532 -6.58 0.47 -6.78
N THR A 533 -7.58 1.30 -6.50
CA THR A 533 -8.64 1.64 -7.47
C THR A 533 -9.40 2.90 -7.03
N GLY A 534 -10.01 3.64 -7.96
CA GLY A 534 -10.80 4.82 -7.62
C GLY A 534 -11.00 5.78 -8.79
N GLU A 535 -11.12 7.07 -8.47
CA GLU A 535 -11.21 8.18 -9.41
C GLU A 535 -12.28 8.03 -10.50
N ASN A 536 -13.54 7.79 -10.14
CA ASN A 536 -14.61 7.60 -11.10
C ASN A 536 -15.98 7.92 -10.46
N ALA A 537 -17.07 7.77 -11.20
CA ALA A 537 -18.41 7.99 -10.68
C ALA A 537 -18.85 6.88 -9.70
N ASN A 538 -19.79 7.20 -8.81
CA ASN A 538 -20.32 6.25 -7.81
C ASN A 538 -20.92 4.98 -8.43
N GLU A 539 -21.49 5.06 -9.64
CA GLU A 539 -22.01 3.87 -10.32
C GLU A 539 -20.87 2.93 -10.72
N TRP A 540 -19.76 3.45 -11.25
CA TRP A 540 -18.55 2.65 -11.53
C TRP A 540 -17.98 2.06 -10.22
N PHE A 541 -17.95 2.86 -9.15
CA PHE A 541 -17.45 2.44 -7.84
C PHE A 541 -18.17 1.20 -7.33
N TYR A 542 -19.51 1.25 -7.31
CA TYR A 542 -20.34 0.12 -6.90
C TYR A 542 -20.10 -1.12 -7.77
N GLN A 543 -20.02 -0.96 -9.09
CA GLN A 543 -19.82 -2.11 -10.00
C GLN A 543 -18.46 -2.77 -9.79
N THR A 544 -17.41 -1.97 -9.59
CA THR A 544 -16.06 -2.47 -9.28
C THR A 544 -16.01 -3.21 -7.95
N VAL A 545 -16.58 -2.63 -6.87
CA VAL A 545 -16.68 -3.30 -5.55
C VAL A 545 -17.47 -4.59 -5.66
N LYS A 546 -18.64 -4.57 -6.31
CA LYS A 546 -19.48 -5.75 -6.53
C LYS A 546 -18.73 -6.85 -7.28
N LEU A 547 -18.01 -6.48 -8.33
CA LEU A 547 -17.21 -7.42 -9.12
C LEU A 547 -16.12 -8.07 -8.25
N ALA A 548 -15.34 -7.27 -7.53
CA ALA A 548 -14.27 -7.74 -6.64
C ALA A 548 -14.81 -8.69 -5.57
N GLU A 549 -15.83 -8.28 -4.83
CA GLU A 549 -16.38 -9.07 -3.73
C GLU A 549 -17.07 -10.35 -4.24
N SER A 550 -17.73 -10.32 -5.40
CA SER A 550 -18.31 -11.53 -6.01
C SER A 550 -17.26 -12.58 -6.39
N ARG A 551 -16.02 -12.16 -6.61
CA ARG A 551 -14.86 -13.00 -6.92
C ARG A 551 -13.99 -13.30 -5.70
N ASN A 552 -14.42 -12.83 -4.53
CA ASN A 552 -13.68 -12.91 -3.29
C ASN A 552 -12.28 -12.27 -3.36
N ILE A 553 -12.24 -11.09 -3.97
CA ILE A 553 -11.06 -10.24 -4.11
C ILE A 553 -11.31 -9.02 -3.23
N GLY A 554 -10.41 -8.76 -2.27
CA GLY A 554 -10.41 -7.51 -1.50
C GLY A 554 -9.95 -6.33 -2.36
N TRP A 555 -10.13 -5.12 -1.86
CA TRP A 555 -9.82 -3.88 -2.57
C TRP A 555 -9.26 -2.80 -1.62
N ALA A 556 -8.45 -1.89 -2.16
CA ALA A 556 -8.02 -0.65 -1.51
C ALA A 556 -8.43 0.56 -2.35
N TRP A 557 -9.23 1.46 -1.79
CA TRP A 557 -9.74 2.61 -2.53
C TRP A 557 -8.80 3.82 -2.46
N TRP A 558 -8.60 4.50 -3.58
CA TRP A 558 -7.79 5.71 -3.68
C TRP A 558 -8.67 6.97 -3.74
N ALA A 559 -8.68 7.83 -2.73
CA ALA A 559 -7.89 7.83 -1.49
C ALA A 559 -8.76 8.36 -0.33
N HIS A 560 -8.27 8.23 0.91
CA HIS A 560 -8.97 8.68 2.13
C HIS A 560 -9.39 10.15 2.06
N LYS A 561 -8.44 11.05 1.76
CA LYS A 561 -8.65 12.50 1.70
C LYS A 561 -8.14 13.09 0.39
N LYS A 562 -8.87 14.08 -0.13
CA LYS A 562 -8.48 14.84 -1.33
C LYS A 562 -8.93 16.29 -1.19
N ILE A 563 -8.21 17.21 -1.85
CA ILE A 563 -8.50 18.63 -1.79
C ILE A 563 -9.63 18.98 -2.77
N ASP A 564 -10.72 19.57 -2.25
CA ASP A 564 -11.86 20.11 -2.99
C ASP A 564 -12.29 19.22 -4.17
N ASN A 565 -12.82 18.05 -3.82
CA ASN A 565 -13.11 16.96 -4.75
C ASN A 565 -14.48 16.34 -4.48
N ILE A 566 -15.04 15.69 -5.50
CA ILE A 566 -16.29 14.93 -5.40
C ILE A 566 -16.04 13.42 -5.29
N SER A 567 -14.97 12.88 -5.89
CA SER A 567 -14.74 11.43 -6.06
C SER A 567 -14.21 10.70 -4.81
N GLY A 568 -13.59 11.40 -3.88
CA GLY A 568 -13.21 10.90 -2.57
C GLY A 568 -14.32 11.11 -1.56
N PHE A 569 -14.46 10.22 -0.59
CA PHE A 569 -15.49 10.37 0.44
C PHE A 569 -15.15 11.41 1.50
N THR A 570 -13.88 11.80 1.65
CA THR A 570 -13.48 12.93 2.50
C THR A 570 -12.84 14.02 1.66
N SER A 571 -13.47 15.19 1.62
CA SER A 571 -12.99 16.36 0.88
C SER A 571 -12.54 17.48 1.80
N ILE A 572 -11.25 17.81 1.72
CA ILE A 572 -10.69 19.01 2.36
C ILE A 572 -11.31 20.22 1.66
N GLN A 573 -12.06 21.03 2.42
CA GLN A 573 -12.71 22.22 1.89
C GLN A 573 -11.67 23.33 1.76
N THR A 574 -11.50 23.84 0.54
CA THR A 574 -10.54 24.91 0.27
C THR A 574 -11.19 26.27 0.51
N GLY A 575 -10.39 27.19 1.06
CA GLY A 575 -10.74 28.60 1.19
C GLY A 575 -9.64 29.48 0.60
N ASP A 576 -9.73 30.79 0.85
CA ASP A 576 -8.79 31.79 0.33
C ASP A 576 -7.32 31.46 0.63
N ALA A 577 -7.04 30.87 1.80
CA ALA A 577 -5.69 30.47 2.19
C ALA A 577 -5.08 29.45 1.21
N PHE A 578 -5.78 28.35 0.95
CA PHE A 578 -5.30 27.34 0.01
C PHE A 578 -5.24 27.88 -1.42
N GLY A 579 -6.21 28.70 -1.82
CA GLY A 579 -6.18 29.36 -3.13
C GLY A 579 -4.89 30.13 -3.35
N LYS A 580 -4.47 30.94 -2.37
CA LYS A 580 -3.20 31.67 -2.42
C LYS A 580 -1.97 30.74 -2.47
N ILE A 581 -1.97 29.66 -1.68
CA ILE A 581 -0.88 28.66 -1.68
C ILE A 581 -0.78 27.99 -3.05
N SER A 582 -1.90 27.50 -3.58
CA SER A 582 -1.98 26.83 -4.87
C SER A 582 -1.54 27.76 -6.01
N ASP A 583 -2.03 29.00 -6.03
CA ASP A 583 -1.63 30.02 -7.01
C ASP A 583 -0.13 30.33 -6.93
N PHE A 584 0.44 30.33 -5.73
CA PHE A 584 1.87 30.58 -5.56
C PHE A 584 2.71 29.43 -6.10
N ILE A 585 2.31 28.20 -5.81
CA ILE A 585 3.01 27.01 -6.32
C ILE A 585 2.89 26.98 -7.85
N ASN A 586 1.67 27.08 -8.40
CA ASN A 586 1.38 27.04 -9.83
C ASN A 586 2.01 28.18 -10.63
N HIS A 587 1.88 29.41 -10.14
CA HIS A 587 2.10 30.61 -10.96
C HIS A 587 3.03 31.64 -10.31
N GLY A 588 3.41 31.45 -9.05
CA GLY A 588 4.19 32.43 -8.28
C GLY A 588 3.36 33.66 -7.89
N THR A 589 2.03 33.55 -7.89
CA THR A 589 1.08 34.62 -7.52
C THR A 589 0.36 34.28 -6.21
N GLY A 590 -0.51 35.15 -5.69
CA GLY A 590 -1.32 34.85 -4.48
C GLY A 590 -0.60 35.08 -3.15
N LEU A 591 0.71 34.82 -3.05
CA LEU A 591 1.55 35.13 -1.89
C LEU A 591 2.68 36.11 -2.26
N ASP A 592 3.08 36.96 -1.31
CA ASP A 592 4.29 37.78 -1.43
C ASP A 592 5.48 37.01 -0.84
N ALA A 593 6.44 36.62 -1.69
CA ALA A 593 7.63 35.89 -1.27
C ALA A 593 8.49 36.63 -0.22
N ASN A 594 8.33 37.95 -0.09
CA ASN A 594 9.04 38.76 0.92
C ASN A 594 8.30 38.81 2.27
N ASP A 595 6.99 38.51 2.31
CA ASP A 595 6.20 38.50 3.54
C ASP A 595 6.13 37.10 4.15
N LYS A 596 7.29 36.58 4.58
CA LYS A 596 7.41 35.23 5.16
C LYS A 596 6.52 35.04 6.39
N ALA A 597 6.41 36.08 7.23
CA ALA A 597 5.61 36.04 8.45
C ALA A 597 4.10 36.00 8.16
N GLY A 598 3.62 36.80 7.20
CA GLY A 598 2.24 36.75 6.73
C GLY A 598 1.90 35.42 6.05
N ASN A 599 2.81 34.91 5.22
CA ASN A 599 2.63 33.60 4.56
C ASN A 599 2.49 32.47 5.59
N ARG A 600 3.30 32.45 6.66
CA ARG A 600 3.15 31.44 7.72
C ARG A 600 1.72 31.36 8.27
N ALA A 601 1.05 32.50 8.47
CA ALA A 601 -0.34 32.50 8.96
C ALA A 601 -1.30 31.83 7.97
N ILE A 602 -1.11 32.06 6.67
CA ILE A 602 -1.89 31.44 5.58
C ILE A 602 -1.67 29.92 5.54
N PHE A 603 -0.42 29.47 5.66
CA PHE A 603 -0.10 28.03 5.71
C PHE A 603 -0.70 27.36 6.97
N ASN A 604 -0.66 28.03 8.13
CA ASN A 604 -1.29 27.52 9.35
C ASN A 604 -2.81 27.43 9.26
N GLU A 605 -3.47 28.39 8.59
CA GLU A 605 -4.90 28.30 8.32
C GLU A 605 -5.23 27.06 7.48
N PHE A 606 -4.43 26.80 6.43
CA PHE A 606 -4.60 25.60 5.62
C PHE A 606 -4.40 24.31 6.43
N LEU A 607 -3.43 24.26 7.36
CA LEU A 607 -3.24 23.11 8.25
C LEU A 607 -4.48 22.76 9.09
N GLU A 608 -5.29 23.75 9.47
CA GLU A 608 -6.56 23.50 10.17
C GLU A 608 -7.60 22.87 9.23
N THR A 609 -7.66 23.28 7.97
CA THR A 609 -8.63 22.74 6.99
C THR A 609 -8.41 21.25 6.68
N VAL A 610 -7.17 20.77 6.79
CA VAL A 610 -6.78 19.38 6.51
C VAL A 610 -7.30 18.38 7.56
N LYS A 611 -7.62 18.86 8.76
CA LYS A 611 -8.13 18.03 9.86
C LYS A 611 -9.50 17.46 9.51
N MET A 612 -9.72 16.20 9.91
CA MET A 612 -10.95 15.46 9.62
C MET A 612 -12.23 16.21 10.00
N ALA A 613 -12.22 16.87 11.16
CA ALA A 613 -13.37 17.64 11.67
C ALA A 613 -13.79 18.81 10.77
N ASN A 614 -12.90 19.29 9.90
CA ASN A 614 -13.14 20.40 8.97
C ASN A 614 -13.34 19.92 7.53
N CYS A 615 -13.26 18.61 7.28
CA CYS A 615 -13.50 18.04 5.97
C CYS A 615 -15.01 17.79 5.73
N LYS A 616 -15.44 17.93 4.47
CA LYS A 616 -16.77 17.48 4.03
C LYS A 616 -16.75 15.98 3.80
N ILE A 617 -17.76 15.28 4.31
CA ILE A 617 -17.97 13.86 4.01
C ILE A 617 -18.95 13.74 2.84
N ASN A 618 -18.49 13.16 1.73
CA ASN A 618 -19.32 12.81 0.57
C ASN A 618 -19.97 11.44 0.85
N HIS A 619 -21.13 11.47 1.50
CA HIS A 619 -21.85 10.26 1.94
C HIS A 619 -22.34 9.37 0.79
N ASP A 620 -22.52 9.92 -0.41
CA ASP A 620 -22.86 9.19 -1.63
C ASP A 620 -21.73 8.25 -2.05
N VAL A 621 -20.47 8.68 -1.93
CA VAL A 621 -19.28 7.85 -2.18
C VAL A 621 -19.20 6.72 -1.14
N LEU A 622 -19.32 7.03 0.16
CA LEU A 622 -19.35 5.99 1.21
C LEU A 622 -20.48 4.98 0.97
N PHE A 623 -21.65 5.49 0.56
CA PHE A 623 -22.78 4.64 0.25
C PHE A 623 -22.43 3.65 -0.84
N ALA A 624 -21.88 4.13 -1.97
CA ALA A 624 -21.49 3.29 -3.11
C ALA A 624 -20.44 2.21 -2.76
N LEU A 625 -19.52 2.51 -1.84
CA LEU A 625 -18.42 1.60 -1.48
C LEU A 625 -18.78 0.57 -0.42
N ILE A 626 -19.48 0.96 0.65
CA ILE A 626 -19.63 0.11 1.85
C ILE A 626 -21.08 -0.29 2.13
N ASP A 627 -22.02 0.62 1.88
CA ASP A 627 -23.38 0.54 2.44
C ASP A 627 -24.44 0.07 1.43
N GLN A 628 -24.03 -0.28 0.20
CA GLN A 628 -24.92 -0.83 -0.83
C GLN A 628 -25.32 -2.27 -0.52
N GLN A 629 -26.56 -2.63 -0.88
CA GLN A 629 -26.98 -4.03 -0.92
C GLN A 629 -26.37 -4.75 -2.13
N PRO A 630 -26.20 -6.09 -2.08
CA PRO A 630 -25.64 -6.85 -3.21
C PRO A 630 -26.40 -6.70 -4.54
N ASP A 631 -27.72 -6.45 -4.50
CA ASP A 631 -28.52 -6.19 -5.69
C ASP A 631 -28.42 -4.73 -6.18
N GLY A 632 -27.95 -3.82 -5.31
CA GLY A 632 -27.78 -2.39 -5.54
C GLY A 632 -29.08 -1.65 -5.78
N THR A 633 -30.18 -2.09 -5.18
CA THR A 633 -31.50 -1.45 -5.30
C THR A 633 -31.80 -0.47 -4.16
N LEU A 634 -31.00 -0.52 -3.09
CA LEU A 634 -31.21 0.28 -1.88
C LEU A 634 -31.07 1.78 -2.19
N THR A 635 -32.05 2.55 -1.72
CA THR A 635 -31.97 4.01 -1.64
C THR A 635 -32.06 4.46 -0.19
N ARG A 636 -31.33 5.50 0.20
CA ARG A 636 -31.33 6.05 1.57
C ARG A 636 -31.74 7.52 1.58
N PRO A 637 -32.74 7.91 2.39
CA PRO A 637 -33.14 9.31 2.54
C PRO A 637 -32.01 10.20 3.06
N TYR A 638 -31.99 11.46 2.61
CA TYR A 638 -31.13 12.48 3.21
C TYR A 638 -31.73 12.92 4.56
N PRO A 639 -31.01 12.82 5.69
CA PRO A 639 -31.60 12.94 7.02
C PRO A 639 -32.13 14.35 7.35
N THR A 640 -31.64 15.37 6.65
CA THR A 640 -32.03 16.78 6.86
C THR A 640 -33.21 17.23 6.00
N ASN A 641 -33.77 16.36 5.14
CA ASN A 641 -34.94 16.67 4.33
C ASN A 641 -36.23 16.66 5.16
N ILE A 642 -36.41 17.67 6.01
CA ILE A 642 -37.56 17.81 6.90
C ILE A 642 -38.53 18.86 6.33
N VAL A 643 -39.83 18.57 6.30
CA VAL A 643 -40.87 19.46 5.77
C VAL A 643 -41.98 19.74 6.80
N PRO A 644 -42.54 20.97 6.90
CA PRO A 644 -42.37 22.11 6.00
C PRO A 644 -40.96 22.71 6.09
N GLY A 645 -40.42 23.19 4.97
CA GLY A 645 -39.03 23.62 4.88
C GLY A 645 -38.48 23.56 3.46
N VAL A 646 -37.17 23.75 3.33
CA VAL A 646 -36.42 23.74 2.07
C VAL A 646 -35.75 22.38 1.89
N VAL A 647 -35.88 21.81 0.70
CA VAL A 647 -35.17 20.61 0.24
C VAL A 647 -34.31 21.02 -0.95
N HIS A 648 -32.99 21.04 -0.76
CA HIS A 648 -32.03 21.34 -1.83
C HIS A 648 -31.98 20.23 -2.86
N THR A 649 -31.76 20.59 -4.13
CA THR A 649 -31.72 19.58 -5.19
C THR A 649 -30.57 18.60 -5.06
N THR A 650 -29.45 19.00 -4.45
CA THR A 650 -28.32 18.13 -4.11
C THR A 650 -28.66 17.04 -3.07
N HIS A 651 -29.74 17.21 -2.30
CA HIS A 651 -30.15 16.29 -1.24
C HIS A 651 -31.21 15.28 -1.70
N TYR A 652 -31.16 14.85 -2.96
CA TYR A 652 -31.91 13.67 -3.39
C TYR A 652 -31.37 12.42 -2.68
N ASP A 653 -32.13 11.33 -2.69
CA ASP A 653 -31.77 10.11 -1.96
C ASP A 653 -30.36 9.60 -2.38
N LEU A 654 -29.64 8.98 -1.44
CA LEU A 654 -28.44 8.22 -1.79
C LEU A 654 -28.87 6.94 -2.50
N GLY A 655 -28.19 6.57 -3.57
CA GLY A 655 -28.54 5.38 -4.33
C GLY A 655 -28.03 5.46 -5.75
N ARG A 656 -28.26 4.37 -6.49
CA ARG A 656 -27.75 4.20 -7.84
C ARG A 656 -28.64 4.85 -8.90
N GLN A 657 -28.04 5.03 -10.07
CA GLN A 657 -28.74 5.34 -11.31
C GLN A 657 -29.86 4.31 -11.55
N GLY A 658 -31.05 4.79 -11.91
CA GLY A 658 -32.28 4.01 -12.04
C GLY A 658 -33.06 3.78 -10.74
N TYR A 659 -32.48 4.09 -9.57
CA TYR A 659 -33.12 3.88 -8.26
C TYR A 659 -33.34 5.20 -7.51
N ALA A 660 -32.26 5.95 -7.24
CA ALA A 660 -32.34 7.25 -6.55
C ALA A 660 -32.39 8.44 -7.52
N PHE A 661 -31.87 8.27 -8.72
CA PHE A 661 -31.91 9.27 -9.79
C PHE A 661 -31.88 8.57 -11.15
N TYR A 662 -32.15 9.30 -12.22
CA TYR A 662 -31.99 8.83 -13.58
C TYR A 662 -31.50 9.95 -14.50
N GLU A 663 -30.30 9.76 -15.00
CA GLU A 663 -29.67 10.53 -16.08
C GLU A 663 -29.78 9.82 -17.44
N ASN A 664 -30.03 10.55 -18.52
CA ASN A 664 -30.21 9.96 -19.86
C ASN A 664 -28.92 9.43 -20.50
N ASN A 665 -27.75 9.80 -19.98
CA ASN A 665 -26.43 9.44 -20.49
C ASN A 665 -25.77 8.27 -19.71
N SER A 666 -26.56 7.49 -18.97
CA SER A 666 -26.05 6.54 -17.96
C SER A 666 -25.09 5.47 -18.43
N ASP A 667 -25.19 5.04 -19.68
CA ASP A 667 -24.26 4.04 -20.24
C ASP A 667 -22.81 4.56 -20.23
N GLN A 668 -22.61 5.88 -20.26
CA GLN A 668 -21.30 6.54 -20.17
C GLN A 668 -20.74 6.64 -18.74
N VAL A 669 -21.53 6.26 -17.74
CA VAL A 669 -21.18 6.36 -16.30
C VAL A 669 -20.83 4.98 -15.74
N ILE A 670 -21.49 3.93 -16.22
CA ILE A 670 -21.27 2.54 -15.78
C ILE A 670 -19.92 2.02 -16.25
N GLU A 671 -19.60 2.14 -17.53
CA GLU A 671 -18.38 1.60 -18.14
C GLU A 671 -17.36 2.69 -18.48
N ARG A 672 -17.36 3.77 -17.69
CA ARG A 672 -16.56 4.95 -17.98
C ARG A 672 -15.06 4.66 -17.95
N THR A 673 -14.41 4.90 -19.07
CA THR A 673 -12.99 4.70 -19.31
C THR A 673 -12.22 6.01 -19.47
N ALA A 674 -10.88 5.95 -19.41
CA ALA A 674 -10.02 7.12 -19.59
C ALA A 674 -10.12 7.74 -21.00
N MET A 675 -10.66 6.99 -21.97
CA MET A 675 -10.84 7.43 -23.35
C MET A 675 -12.18 8.16 -23.57
N ASP A 676 -13.09 8.13 -22.61
CA ASP A 676 -14.41 8.75 -22.76
C ASP A 676 -14.33 10.28 -22.60
N ALA A 677 -14.94 11.00 -23.54
CA ALA A 677 -14.95 12.45 -23.56
C ALA A 677 -16.10 13.03 -22.72
N GLY A 678 -15.86 14.17 -22.07
CA GLY A 678 -16.86 14.91 -21.27
C GLY A 678 -17.00 14.40 -19.84
N ALA A 679 -17.43 15.24 -18.90
CA ALA A 679 -17.61 14.85 -17.50
C ALA A 679 -18.89 14.04 -17.29
N TYR A 680 -18.90 13.11 -16.32
CA TYR A 680 -20.12 12.35 -15.97
C TYR A 680 -21.10 13.20 -15.16
N ASN A 681 -20.57 14.25 -14.53
CA ASN A 681 -21.27 15.35 -13.91
C ASN A 681 -20.68 16.62 -14.52
N ALA A 682 -21.45 17.31 -15.36
CA ALA A 682 -21.03 18.39 -16.24
C ALA A 682 -20.35 19.56 -15.51
N GLY A 683 -20.73 19.84 -14.26
CA GLY A 683 -20.10 20.90 -13.46
C GLY A 683 -19.10 20.40 -12.42
N TRP A 684 -18.80 19.09 -12.38
CA TRP A 684 -17.81 18.50 -11.48
C TRP A 684 -17.95 18.93 -10.01
N THR A 685 -19.19 19.03 -9.54
CA THR A 685 -19.48 19.58 -8.22
C THR A 685 -20.73 18.94 -7.58
N GLY A 686 -20.98 19.25 -6.31
CA GLY A 686 -22.08 18.64 -5.56
C GLY A 686 -21.77 17.22 -5.12
N ARG A 687 -22.12 16.23 -5.94
CA ARG A 687 -22.04 14.77 -5.67
C ARG A 687 -21.26 14.04 -6.76
N ASN A 688 -20.75 12.85 -6.43
CA ASN A 688 -20.00 11.98 -7.33
C ASN A 688 -20.88 11.07 -8.20
N ASP A 689 -22.18 11.30 -8.15
CA ASP A 689 -23.16 10.70 -9.04
C ASP A 689 -23.15 11.41 -10.40
N ALA A 690 -23.83 10.83 -11.39
CA ALA A 690 -23.93 11.42 -12.74
C ALA A 690 -24.83 12.65 -12.83
N VAL A 691 -25.52 13.00 -11.74
CA VAL A 691 -26.42 14.14 -11.72
C VAL A 691 -25.63 15.44 -11.88
N ASP A 692 -26.01 16.25 -12.87
CA ASP A 692 -25.30 17.45 -13.26
C ASP A 692 -25.59 18.63 -12.32
N PHE A 693 -24.58 19.03 -11.53
CA PHE A 693 -24.67 20.20 -10.66
C PHE A 693 -23.75 21.32 -11.12
N ASN A 694 -24.13 22.57 -10.82
CA ASN A 694 -23.24 23.73 -10.92
C ASN A 694 -23.21 24.47 -9.57
N LYS A 695 -22.15 25.27 -9.35
CA LYS A 695 -22.18 26.32 -8.32
C LYS A 695 -23.27 27.33 -8.71
N THR A 696 -24.05 27.73 -7.72
CA THR A 696 -25.09 28.74 -7.91
C THR A 696 -24.50 30.13 -7.83
N GLU A 697 -24.89 30.98 -8.79
CA GLU A 697 -24.53 32.39 -8.87
C GLU A 697 -25.78 33.26 -8.82
N GLY A 698 -25.61 34.55 -8.53
CA GLY A 698 -26.70 35.54 -8.62
C GLY A 698 -27.85 35.34 -7.61
N VAL A 699 -27.67 34.51 -6.59
CA VAL A 699 -28.66 34.33 -5.51
C VAL A 699 -28.39 35.28 -4.36
N THR A 700 -29.43 35.97 -3.92
CA THR A 700 -29.45 36.82 -2.72
C THR A 700 -30.32 36.24 -1.60
N ASP A 701 -30.98 35.10 -1.83
CA ASP A 701 -31.72 34.40 -0.77
C ASP A 701 -30.79 33.52 0.07
N ASP A 702 -31.06 33.45 1.37
CA ASP A 702 -30.30 32.67 2.35
C ASP A 702 -30.66 31.18 2.37
N LYS A 703 -31.54 30.75 1.44
CA LYS A 703 -32.03 29.38 1.36
C LYS A 703 -31.18 28.49 0.47
N SER A 704 -30.42 29.05 -0.47
CA SER A 704 -29.49 28.29 -1.32
C SER A 704 -28.38 27.63 -0.51
N ASN A 705 -27.98 26.41 -0.87
CA ASN A 705 -26.77 25.76 -0.32
C ASN A 705 -25.52 26.00 -1.20
N GLY A 706 -25.60 26.92 -2.15
CA GLY A 706 -24.50 27.26 -3.07
C GLY A 706 -24.42 26.39 -4.33
N TYR A 707 -25.34 25.43 -4.52
CA TYR A 707 -25.39 24.57 -5.70
C TYR A 707 -26.79 24.53 -6.30
N ASN A 708 -26.85 24.30 -7.61
CA ASN A 708 -28.10 23.99 -8.31
C ASN A 708 -27.91 22.82 -9.26
N LEU A 709 -28.97 22.04 -9.40
CA LEU A 709 -29.13 21.12 -10.51
C LEU A 709 -29.14 21.92 -11.81
N GLY A 710 -28.47 21.43 -12.85
CA GLY A 710 -28.42 22.04 -14.18
C GLY A 710 -28.34 20.98 -15.27
N TRP A 711 -28.21 21.41 -16.53
CA TRP A 711 -28.12 20.53 -17.70
C TRP A 711 -29.24 19.49 -17.84
N THR A 712 -30.38 19.73 -17.17
CA THR A 712 -31.49 18.78 -17.10
C THR A 712 -32.11 18.54 -18.48
N ASN A 713 -32.47 17.29 -18.78
CA ASN A 713 -33.13 16.89 -20.02
C ASN A 713 -34.47 16.20 -19.76
N ALA A 714 -35.32 16.19 -20.79
CA ALA A 714 -36.58 15.47 -20.75
C ALA A 714 -36.34 13.96 -20.48
N GLY A 715 -37.06 13.40 -19.52
CA GLY A 715 -36.93 12.00 -19.10
C GLY A 715 -36.15 11.80 -17.79
N GLU A 716 -35.34 12.78 -17.39
CA GLU A 716 -34.55 12.71 -16.15
C GLU A 716 -35.41 12.88 -14.90
N TRP A 717 -34.96 12.30 -13.79
CA TRP A 717 -35.63 12.46 -12.50
C TRP A 717 -34.70 12.24 -11.31
N LEU A 718 -35.02 12.90 -10.19
CA LEU A 718 -34.37 12.72 -8.90
C LEU A 718 -35.40 12.31 -7.85
N GLN A 719 -35.12 11.25 -7.08
CA GLN A 719 -35.97 10.78 -5.98
C GLN A 719 -35.64 11.53 -4.69
N TYR A 720 -36.67 12.03 -4.01
CA TYR A 720 -36.57 12.66 -2.70
C TYR A 720 -37.46 11.94 -1.71
N SER A 721 -36.86 11.50 -0.61
CA SER A 721 -37.56 11.13 0.61
C SER A 721 -37.50 12.29 1.60
N VAL A 722 -38.67 12.78 2.00
CA VAL A 722 -38.82 13.90 2.95
C VAL A 722 -39.56 13.46 4.20
N LYS A 723 -39.13 13.94 5.37
CA LYS A 723 -39.79 13.68 6.64
C LYS A 723 -40.75 14.82 6.98
N ALA A 724 -42.04 14.60 6.77
CA ALA A 724 -43.07 15.57 7.12
C ALA A 724 -43.33 15.56 8.62
N ALA A 725 -43.23 16.74 9.24
CA ALA A 725 -43.47 16.92 10.67
C ALA A 725 -44.94 16.68 11.06
N LYS A 726 -45.87 16.84 10.12
CA LYS A 726 -47.31 16.60 10.29
C LYS A 726 -47.90 16.09 8.98
N ALA A 727 -48.95 15.29 9.05
CA ALA A 727 -49.74 14.99 7.87
C ALA A 727 -50.49 16.25 7.39
N GLY A 728 -50.62 16.44 6.07
CA GLY A 728 -51.30 17.61 5.53
C GLY A 728 -51.15 17.81 4.02
N GLN A 729 -51.76 18.88 3.50
CA GLN A 729 -51.59 19.33 2.12
C GLN A 729 -50.45 20.35 2.07
N TYR A 730 -49.34 19.99 1.43
CA TYR A 730 -48.15 20.82 1.34
C TYR A 730 -48.07 21.46 -0.04
N THR A 731 -48.12 22.79 -0.09
CA THR A 731 -47.81 23.57 -1.29
C THR A 731 -46.32 23.51 -1.58
N ILE A 732 -45.96 23.09 -2.79
CA ILE A 732 -44.58 23.05 -3.28
C ILE A 732 -44.31 24.29 -4.11
N ARG A 733 -43.22 24.98 -3.79
CA ARG A 733 -42.63 26.05 -4.60
C ARG A 733 -41.27 25.60 -5.09
N ILE A 734 -40.96 25.90 -6.35
CA ILE A 734 -39.68 25.57 -6.98
C ILE A 734 -38.88 26.84 -7.26
N ARG A 735 -37.61 26.84 -6.83
CA ARG A 735 -36.64 27.89 -7.14
C ARG A 735 -35.89 27.51 -8.40
N HIS A 736 -36.15 28.21 -9.50
CA HIS A 736 -35.65 27.85 -10.82
C HIS A 736 -35.04 29.04 -11.58
N ALA A 737 -34.21 28.72 -12.56
CA ALA A 737 -33.64 29.65 -13.52
C ALA A 737 -33.54 28.98 -14.91
N SER A 738 -33.92 29.70 -15.98
CA SER A 738 -33.84 29.18 -17.35
C SER A 738 -33.89 30.31 -18.39
N GLU A 739 -33.25 30.09 -19.53
CA GLU A 739 -33.40 30.94 -20.73
C GLU A 739 -34.60 30.54 -21.60
N GLN A 740 -35.23 29.41 -21.28
CA GLN A 740 -36.29 28.82 -22.07
C GLN A 740 -37.45 28.33 -21.20
N THR A 741 -38.55 27.94 -21.85
CA THR A 741 -39.66 27.30 -21.12
C THR A 741 -39.27 25.86 -20.79
N ALA A 742 -39.52 25.44 -19.56
CA ALA A 742 -39.35 24.06 -19.13
C ALA A 742 -40.63 23.54 -18.49
N THR A 743 -40.84 22.23 -18.49
CA THR A 743 -41.94 21.59 -17.77
C THR A 743 -41.37 20.57 -16.80
N VAL A 744 -41.69 20.73 -15.52
CA VAL A 744 -41.30 19.81 -14.43
C VAL A 744 -42.54 19.16 -13.82
N GLY A 745 -42.36 18.03 -13.14
CA GLY A 745 -43.42 17.36 -12.41
C GLY A 745 -42.96 16.76 -11.09
N ILE A 746 -43.92 16.53 -10.20
CA ILE A 746 -43.73 15.71 -9.00
C ILE A 746 -44.49 14.41 -9.25
N ASN A 747 -43.78 13.29 -9.22
CA ASN A 747 -44.32 11.96 -9.48
C ASN A 747 -44.14 11.06 -8.25
N THR A 748 -44.97 10.02 -8.13
CA THR A 748 -44.71 8.91 -7.21
C THR A 748 -43.51 8.07 -7.70
N GLN A 749 -43.01 7.16 -6.87
CA GLN A 749 -41.94 6.21 -7.26
C GLN A 749 -42.33 5.31 -8.46
N ASN A 750 -43.63 5.05 -8.65
CA ASN A 750 -44.16 4.31 -9.79
C ASN A 750 -44.43 5.22 -11.01
N ASN A 751 -43.82 6.40 -11.05
CA ASN A 751 -43.95 7.40 -12.11
C ASN A 751 -45.40 7.91 -12.36
N THR A 752 -46.32 7.72 -11.41
CA THR A 752 -47.64 8.36 -11.47
C THR A 752 -47.51 9.84 -11.13
N GLU A 753 -47.96 10.72 -12.02
CA GLU A 753 -47.89 12.16 -11.88
C GLU A 753 -48.83 12.69 -10.78
N LEU A 754 -48.28 13.47 -9.84
CA LEU A 754 -49.03 14.18 -8.80
C LEU A 754 -49.20 15.66 -9.16
N LEU A 755 -48.16 16.29 -9.70
CA LEU A 755 -48.15 17.68 -10.15
C LEU A 755 -47.39 17.83 -11.49
N ALA A 756 -47.78 18.83 -12.27
CA ALA A 756 -47.05 19.30 -13.44
C ALA A 756 -47.04 20.83 -13.46
N LYS A 757 -45.89 21.43 -13.77
CA LYS A 757 -45.75 22.88 -13.87
C LYS A 757 -44.88 23.29 -15.04
N ALA A 758 -45.42 24.18 -15.89
CA ALA A 758 -44.63 24.94 -16.85
C ALA A 758 -43.91 26.09 -16.12
N LEU A 759 -42.60 26.17 -16.30
CA LEU A 759 -41.70 27.19 -15.79
C LEU A 759 -41.40 28.15 -16.95
N ALA A 760 -41.76 29.43 -16.77
CA ALA A 760 -41.46 30.45 -17.75
C ALA A 760 -39.95 30.78 -17.76
N PRO A 761 -39.39 31.25 -18.90
CA PRO A 761 -38.02 31.74 -18.94
C PRO A 761 -37.81 32.84 -17.90
N THR A 762 -36.72 32.76 -17.14
CA THR A 762 -36.34 33.77 -16.16
C THR A 762 -35.37 34.81 -16.71
N GLY A 763 -34.83 34.57 -17.92
CA GLY A 763 -33.92 35.47 -18.62
C GLY A 763 -32.44 35.15 -18.43
N GLY A 764 -32.10 34.01 -17.82
CA GLY A 764 -30.73 33.54 -17.68
C GLY A 764 -30.63 32.28 -16.81
N TRP A 765 -29.61 31.46 -17.03
CA TRP A 765 -29.38 30.19 -16.29
C TRP A 765 -29.06 30.37 -14.80
N GLN A 766 -28.74 31.60 -14.38
CA GLN A 766 -28.49 31.98 -12.98
C GLN A 766 -29.37 33.19 -12.56
N THR A 767 -30.45 33.46 -13.31
CA THR A 767 -31.45 34.48 -12.98
C THR A 767 -32.64 33.81 -12.30
N TRP A 768 -32.76 33.94 -10.99
CA TRP A 768 -33.62 33.06 -10.19
C TRP A 768 -35.03 33.60 -9.93
N GLN A 769 -36.03 32.74 -10.11
CA GLN A 769 -37.43 32.99 -9.74
C GLN A 769 -38.00 31.84 -8.91
N THR A 770 -39.00 32.14 -8.08
CA THR A 770 -39.73 31.13 -7.30
C THR A 770 -41.13 30.99 -7.86
N THR A 771 -41.53 29.76 -8.21
CA THR A 771 -42.83 29.47 -8.82
C THR A 771 -43.58 28.43 -8.00
N GLU A 772 -44.86 28.67 -7.71
CA GLU A 772 -45.72 27.69 -7.05
C GLU A 772 -46.15 26.59 -8.04
N MET A 773 -45.88 25.33 -7.68
CA MET A 773 -46.21 24.16 -8.50
C MET A 773 -47.64 23.67 -8.24
N GLY A 774 -48.07 23.68 -6.98
CA GLY A 774 -49.34 23.11 -6.51
C GLY A 774 -49.16 22.46 -5.14
N ALA A 775 -50.18 21.75 -4.65
CA ALA A 775 -50.13 21.07 -3.35
C ALA A 775 -50.19 19.54 -3.50
N ILE A 776 -49.47 18.83 -2.62
CA ILE A 776 -49.55 17.36 -2.49
C ILE A 776 -49.88 16.96 -1.05
N ALA A 777 -50.57 15.83 -0.89
CA ALA A 777 -50.82 15.25 0.42
C ALA A 777 -49.57 14.50 0.91
N LEU A 778 -49.07 14.85 2.10
CA LEU A 778 -48.02 14.10 2.80
C LEU A 778 -48.59 13.49 4.08
N GLN A 779 -48.14 12.28 4.41
CA GLN A 779 -48.37 11.65 5.71
C GLN A 779 -47.34 12.14 6.72
N GLU A 780 -47.63 12.09 8.02
CA GLU A 780 -46.61 12.33 9.04
C GLU A 780 -45.50 11.27 8.92
N GLY A 781 -44.24 11.70 9.01
CA GLY A 781 -43.08 10.83 8.79
C GLY A 781 -42.57 10.86 7.35
N TRP A 782 -41.94 9.77 6.90
CA TRP A 782 -41.26 9.72 5.60
C TRP A 782 -42.24 9.58 4.44
N ASN A 783 -42.04 10.40 3.41
CA ASN A 783 -42.78 10.38 2.14
C ASN A 783 -41.78 10.45 0.99
N THR A 784 -41.98 9.66 -0.06
CA THR A 784 -41.05 9.60 -1.20
C THR A 784 -41.73 9.93 -2.51
N PHE A 785 -41.10 10.80 -3.31
CA PHE A 785 -41.55 11.23 -4.63
C PHE A 785 -40.35 11.49 -5.54
N ARG A 786 -40.61 11.77 -6.82
CA ARG A 786 -39.62 12.10 -7.84
C ARG A 786 -39.89 13.49 -8.41
N LEU A 787 -38.85 14.33 -8.46
CA LEU A 787 -38.84 15.51 -9.33
C LEU A 787 -38.48 15.03 -10.74
N ALA A 788 -39.37 15.23 -11.71
CA ALA A 788 -39.20 14.75 -13.08
C ALA A 788 -39.16 15.89 -14.10
N PHE A 789 -38.26 15.80 -15.07
CA PHE A 789 -38.10 16.77 -16.17
C PHE A 789 -38.83 16.25 -17.41
N LYS A 790 -39.80 17.01 -17.92
CA LYS A 790 -40.69 16.57 -19.01
C LYS A 790 -40.35 17.17 -20.36
N SER A 791 -39.94 18.43 -20.38
CA SER A 791 -39.59 19.17 -21.60
C SER A 791 -38.75 20.38 -21.26
N GLY A 792 -37.92 20.83 -22.20
CA GLY A 792 -37.01 21.95 -21.95
C GLY A 792 -35.98 21.62 -20.88
N SER A 793 -35.27 22.65 -20.43
CA SER A 793 -34.21 22.52 -19.41
C SER A 793 -34.31 23.71 -18.47
N ALA A 794 -34.12 23.48 -17.17
CA ALA A 794 -34.13 24.52 -16.16
C ALA A 794 -33.17 24.15 -15.03
N ASN A 795 -32.43 25.14 -14.56
CA ASN A 795 -31.64 25.01 -13.35
C ASN A 795 -32.56 25.06 -12.14
N ILE A 796 -32.43 24.11 -11.22
CA ILE A 796 -33.26 24.03 -10.00
C ILE A 796 -32.37 24.09 -8.76
N ASN A 797 -32.60 25.07 -7.89
CA ASN A 797 -31.84 25.22 -6.66
C ASN A 797 -32.46 24.39 -5.52
N TYR A 798 -33.73 24.67 -5.18
CA TYR A 798 -34.43 23.97 -4.11
C TYR A 798 -35.94 23.87 -4.36
N LEU A 799 -36.57 22.96 -3.63
CA LEU A 799 -38.01 22.86 -3.42
C LEU A 799 -38.36 23.37 -2.02
N GLU A 800 -39.32 24.29 -1.92
CA GLU A 800 -39.87 24.76 -0.65
C GLU A 800 -41.24 24.14 -0.43
N PHE A 801 -41.39 23.41 0.68
CA PHE A 801 -42.64 22.78 1.12
C PHE A 801 -43.28 23.66 2.19
N VAL A 802 -44.44 24.22 1.87
CA VAL A 802 -45.23 25.05 2.77
C VAL A 802 -46.48 24.27 3.16
N LEU A 803 -46.67 24.01 4.45
CA LEU A 803 -47.95 23.56 4.96
C LEU A 803 -48.80 24.82 5.24
N PRO A 804 -49.85 25.11 4.46
CA PRO A 804 -50.71 26.24 4.73
C PRO A 804 -51.35 26.03 6.10
N GLU A 805 -51.27 27.02 6.99
CA GLU A 805 -52.09 26.99 8.20
C GLU A 805 -53.55 26.91 7.77
N ALA A 806 -54.33 26.01 8.37
CA ALA A 806 -55.77 26.02 8.21
C ALA A 806 -56.25 27.45 8.51
N SER A 807 -56.95 28.09 7.59
CA SER A 807 -57.40 29.48 7.70
C SER A 807 -58.00 29.74 9.08
N HIS A 808 -57.22 30.41 9.94
CA HIS A 808 -57.69 30.83 11.25
C HIS A 808 -58.68 31.98 11.05
N ILE A 809 -59.95 31.75 11.41
CA ILE A 809 -60.71 32.83 12.03
C ILE A 809 -59.89 33.25 13.23
N THR A 810 -59.39 34.49 13.24
CA THR A 810 -58.65 35.05 14.36
C THR A 810 -59.52 34.95 15.62
N PRO A 811 -58.96 34.40 16.69
CA PRO A 811 -58.54 35.30 17.75
C PRO A 811 -57.05 35.08 18.04
N SER A 812 -56.38 36.19 18.30
CA SER A 812 -54.96 36.28 18.63
C SER A 812 -54.52 35.22 19.63
N HIS A 813 -53.58 34.33 19.28
CA HIS A 813 -52.62 33.79 20.24
C HIS A 813 -51.31 33.42 19.53
N SER A 814 -50.23 33.92 20.12
CA SER A 814 -48.82 33.73 19.78
C SER A 814 -48.40 32.26 19.65
N LEU A 815 -47.35 32.01 18.86
CA LEU A 815 -46.58 30.76 18.84
C LEU A 815 -46.40 30.18 20.26
N PRO A 816 -46.44 28.85 20.46
CA PRO A 816 -46.22 28.27 21.78
C PRO A 816 -44.76 28.49 22.18
N GLN A 817 -44.55 29.52 22.99
CA GLN A 817 -43.28 29.75 23.68
C GLN A 817 -43.06 28.60 24.69
N PRO A 818 -41.81 28.14 24.89
CA PRO A 818 -41.54 27.07 25.85
C PRO A 818 -42.01 27.49 27.26
N MET A 819 -42.65 26.59 28.01
CA MET A 819 -43.14 26.85 29.36
C MET A 819 -42.02 27.26 30.33
N ALA A 820 -40.83 26.67 30.19
CA ALA A 820 -39.65 26.95 31.00
C ALA A 820 -38.36 26.51 30.27
N TRP A 821 -37.20 26.98 30.70
CA TRP A 821 -35.88 26.50 30.23
C TRP A 821 -34.83 26.56 31.33
N VAL A 822 -33.81 25.69 31.23
CA VAL A 822 -32.73 25.59 32.22
C VAL A 822 -31.61 26.58 31.87
N ASN A 823 -31.16 27.35 32.86
CA ASN A 823 -29.98 28.22 32.78
C ASN A 823 -29.13 28.04 34.04
N GLY A 824 -28.06 27.25 33.93
CA GLY A 824 -27.26 26.83 35.08
C GLY A 824 -28.10 26.07 36.11
N ASP A 825 -27.98 26.44 37.39
CA ASP A 825 -28.74 25.84 38.49
C ASP A 825 -30.15 26.45 38.69
N THR A 826 -30.69 27.12 37.67
CA THR A 826 -32.02 27.76 37.71
C THR A 826 -32.88 27.30 36.54
N LEU A 827 -34.12 26.94 36.81
CA LEU A 827 -35.16 26.72 35.82
C LEU A 827 -35.96 28.03 35.67
N ILE A 828 -35.77 28.71 34.55
CA ILE A 828 -36.43 29.97 34.22
C ILE A 828 -37.84 29.65 33.70
N LEU A 829 -38.87 30.16 34.38
CA LEU A 829 -40.24 30.03 33.90
C LEU A 829 -40.53 31.10 32.88
N ASN A 830 -41.35 30.79 31.88
CA ASN A 830 -41.66 31.76 30.83
C ASN A 830 -42.25 33.04 31.45
N PRO A 831 -41.54 34.19 31.34
CA PRO A 831 -41.95 35.42 32.02
C PRO A 831 -43.18 36.07 31.38
N ASN A 832 -43.57 35.62 30.17
CA ASN A 832 -44.78 36.08 29.49
C ASN A 832 -46.04 35.32 29.95
N CYS A 833 -45.92 34.40 30.90
CA CYS A 833 -47.03 33.64 31.47
C CYS A 833 -47.20 33.96 32.96
N GLU A 834 -48.44 34.19 33.39
CA GLU A 834 -48.76 34.35 34.81
C GLU A 834 -49.01 32.99 35.46
N TRP A 835 -48.00 32.48 36.15
CA TRP A 835 -48.05 31.20 36.84
C TRP A 835 -48.61 31.36 38.25
N THR A 836 -49.63 30.58 38.60
CA THR A 836 -50.22 30.57 39.94
C THR A 836 -49.68 29.46 40.81
N ARG A 837 -49.18 28.37 40.21
CA ARG A 837 -48.57 27.25 40.91
C ARG A 837 -47.57 26.52 40.02
N ALA A 838 -46.48 26.01 40.60
CA ALA A 838 -45.62 25.01 39.95
C ALA A 838 -45.28 23.88 40.91
N GLN A 839 -45.02 22.71 40.34
CA GLN A 839 -44.58 21.52 41.07
C GLN A 839 -43.49 20.81 40.28
N ILE A 840 -42.37 20.54 40.93
CA ILE A 840 -41.31 19.71 40.37
C ILE A 840 -41.51 18.28 40.87
N CYS A 841 -41.41 17.32 39.96
CA CYS A 841 -41.51 15.90 40.21
C CYS A 841 -40.26 15.18 39.69
N SER A 842 -39.91 14.05 40.32
CA SER A 842 -38.99 13.09 39.71
C SER A 842 -39.60 12.52 38.41
N LEU A 843 -38.79 11.87 37.57
CA LEU A 843 -39.27 11.25 36.33
C LEU A 843 -40.40 10.21 36.56
N ASN A 844 -40.47 9.61 37.75
CA ASN A 844 -41.50 8.65 38.13
C ASN A 844 -42.77 9.31 38.71
N GLY A 845 -42.88 10.65 38.66
CA GLY A 845 -44.06 11.40 39.09
C GLY A 845 -44.09 11.75 40.58
N THR A 846 -43.11 11.34 41.39
CA THR A 846 -43.04 11.71 42.82
C THR A 846 -42.80 13.21 43.00
N PRO A 847 -43.65 13.96 43.73
CA PRO A 847 -43.45 15.39 44.00
C PRO A 847 -42.17 15.66 44.81
N LEU A 848 -41.34 16.59 44.35
CA LEU A 848 -40.10 17.01 45.00
C LEU A 848 -40.20 18.40 45.61
N ALA A 849 -40.90 19.34 44.96
CA ALA A 849 -41.16 20.68 45.49
C ALA A 849 -42.43 21.29 44.89
N ARG A 850 -43.06 22.21 45.64
CA ARG A 850 -44.26 22.96 45.21
C ARG A 850 -44.07 24.44 45.50
N TYR A 851 -44.54 25.27 44.57
CA TYR A 851 -44.41 26.71 44.60
C TYR A 851 -45.77 27.33 44.32
N ASN A 852 -46.16 28.31 45.13
CA ASN A 852 -47.35 29.14 44.91
C ASN A 852 -46.87 30.48 44.35
N GLN A 853 -47.44 30.89 43.21
CA GLN A 853 -46.98 32.02 42.39
C GLN A 853 -45.48 31.96 42.07
N PRO A 854 -45.04 30.92 41.32
CA PRO A 854 -43.63 30.70 41.08
C PRO A 854 -43.02 31.75 40.15
N SER A 855 -41.84 32.22 40.53
CA SER A 855 -40.86 32.83 39.63
C SER A 855 -39.85 31.77 39.19
N ASP A 856 -38.70 32.18 38.64
CA ASP A 856 -37.55 31.31 38.39
C ASP A 856 -37.25 30.41 39.60
N ILE A 857 -37.04 29.13 39.33
CA ILE A 857 -36.93 28.08 40.34
C ILE A 857 -35.48 27.64 40.45
N ALA A 858 -34.87 27.82 41.62
CA ALA A 858 -33.56 27.25 41.90
C ALA A 858 -33.65 25.71 41.94
N ILE A 859 -32.89 25.07 41.06
CA ILE A 859 -32.81 23.60 40.94
C ILE A 859 -31.47 23.05 41.43
N GLY A 860 -30.55 23.93 41.86
CA GLY A 860 -29.22 23.62 42.41
C GLY A 860 -29.19 22.51 43.46
N GLN A 861 -30.22 22.42 44.31
CA GLN A 861 -30.28 21.40 45.37
C GLN A 861 -30.48 19.94 44.90
N TRP A 862 -30.89 19.70 43.65
CA TRP A 862 -31.17 18.33 43.16
C TRP A 862 -29.99 17.74 42.36
N PRO A 863 -29.75 16.42 42.42
CA PRO A 863 -28.72 15.78 41.58
C PRO A 863 -28.95 16.00 40.08
N LYS A 864 -27.89 15.93 39.27
CA LYS A 864 -28.00 15.94 37.80
C LYS A 864 -28.92 14.79 37.34
N GLY A 865 -29.83 15.07 36.43
CA GLY A 865 -30.84 14.10 36.00
C GLY A 865 -32.05 14.72 35.31
N THR A 866 -33.00 13.88 34.90
CA THR A 866 -34.24 14.31 34.22
C THR A 866 -35.39 14.44 35.22
N TYR A 867 -36.08 15.57 35.16
CA TYR A 867 -37.20 15.93 36.04
C TYR A 867 -38.42 16.37 35.23
N ILE A 868 -39.57 16.43 35.89
CA ILE A 868 -40.82 16.92 35.32
C ILE A 868 -41.24 18.19 36.09
N ILE A 869 -41.64 19.23 35.37
CA ILE A 869 -42.35 20.38 35.94
C ILE A 869 -43.81 20.36 35.49
N GLU A 870 -44.72 20.56 36.44
CA GLU A 870 -46.13 20.82 36.21
C GLU A 870 -46.44 22.24 36.70
N ALA A 871 -46.79 23.16 35.80
CA ALA A 871 -47.10 24.55 36.14
C ALA A 871 -48.52 24.93 35.72
N THR A 872 -49.23 25.65 36.58
CA THR A 872 -50.62 26.07 36.38
C THR A 872 -50.69 27.57 36.16
N LEU A 873 -51.38 27.97 35.09
CA LEU A 873 -51.62 29.36 34.70
C LEU A 873 -52.71 30.01 35.57
N ALA A 874 -52.84 31.33 35.49
CA ALA A 874 -53.89 32.08 36.15
C ALA A 874 -55.32 31.71 35.70
N ASP A 875 -55.48 31.19 34.47
CA ASP A 875 -56.75 30.70 33.94
C ASP A 875 -57.10 29.27 34.40
N GLY A 876 -56.23 28.63 35.19
CA GLY A 876 -56.42 27.30 35.74
C GLY A 876 -55.91 26.15 34.85
N GLN A 877 -55.36 26.42 33.67
CA GLN A 877 -54.75 25.37 32.83
C GLN A 877 -53.39 24.94 33.38
N THR A 878 -53.16 23.62 33.47
CA THR A 878 -51.87 23.04 33.87
C THR A 878 -51.09 22.57 32.63
N GLN A 879 -49.83 22.95 32.54
CA GLN A 879 -48.88 22.50 31.53
C GLN A 879 -47.78 21.64 32.18
N THR A 880 -47.24 20.69 31.41
CA THR A 880 -46.21 19.75 31.89
C THR A 880 -45.03 19.69 30.91
N MET A 881 -43.81 19.71 31.43
CA MET A 881 -42.57 19.64 30.64
C MET A 881 -41.55 18.76 31.34
N LYS A 882 -40.75 18.03 30.55
CA LYS A 882 -39.53 17.38 31.01
C LYS A 882 -38.35 18.32 30.81
N PHE A 883 -37.47 18.41 31.80
CA PHE A 883 -36.21 19.15 31.69
C PHE A 883 -35.05 18.32 32.24
N ILE A 884 -33.84 18.60 31.74
CA ILE A 884 -32.60 17.97 32.18
C ILE A 884 -31.84 19.03 32.98
N LYS A 885 -31.52 18.71 34.24
CA LYS A 885 -30.65 19.53 35.08
C LYS A 885 -29.18 19.22 34.81
#